data_AF-A0A1Y2BCA2-F1
#
_entry.id   AF-A0A1Y2BCA2-F1
#
_cell.length_a   1.000
_cell.length_b   1.000
_cell.length_c   1.000
_cell.angle_alpha   90.00
_cell.angle_beta   90.00
_cell.angle_gamma   90.00
#
_symmetry.space_group_name_H-M   'P 1'
#
loop_
_entity.id
_entity.type
_entity.pdbx_description
1 polymer ?
#
loop_
_entity_poly.entity_id
_entity_poly.type
_entity_poly.pdbx_seq_one_letter_code
_entity_poly.pdbx_strand_id
1 'polypeptide(L)'
;MSTVPPLTADEILATDASLQRDANVLTSSQSDRLAKKRAAESIAKQSKSAHLNARQTSKLFEQIGPFLFVSLSDPIEKVRELAAIQIKWFVEGSSDIVPVLPSLLPTLSSRLSPAALQEPSEEVRHHLVALLRALILATKQVFGPGVDESLRILGRTLNDPFPDVKKESCLAVVALCEFCPREVQPSIVSFVKELGGCLTHRHKDVRGHALKALAALCLVEAQALDEVKELLRALTLDKTPSVRESLYLHLALSILLKHPDRWSLGHKVYWILLAGTVDEDPSVRKKCISALDQVGALYEVEWEDRVKNEIDVDVGRGGVLLSDRPRIGIRHFTRETLDKTIQVILADLGDWSVDTRAQAARVLGAVIPLAEANISGYMDKLLPVLYRVLGGDDASVTKDLKVAVVGVGRYVDPKIAVSLVVGHARVNPDSSATHLTGVLRVLAGLVKGAVGVGETEREVVARFLAAGDVSLTESVVLGVEVSEVLKVVAEKVGGRGGDGDREDGYLLFVVAMRLVSVKGGDKVAGWTQMVGNAEDALRSLAEGGNVYERYFDKFWSNEIAKNVASWTRFSTLEVRILDTFLKRAGAAVGAKLKEVVDVFAVGVSVEKEFEVRQSLLTTFLDLIKPSASPLNSTNELSSHAAKIIDGIVMPSAIWKPGRKLGLLRGLGMSILVSLLDPTATTQKNEFLGYVPRAVVDSLVATEGGQYLPVTVACLDEEEVETRLTAVKALKFLLDGGANAGVSFIAQNFKTIYPDLIKRLDDASDSVRIAASGGIVSLANTIQFWYTQHPAEQDGQNGMLVDGVYIETRLDSVHWVEMIKGIVIHVDDANSEVAEAASAALVAVCRGGAPREVVVEQLDLARKRFRNVGRLDSVVSAVL
;
A
#
# COMPACT_ATOMS: atom_id res chain seq x y z
N MET A 1 59.05 15.36 -37.98
CA MET A 1 60.29 14.73 -37.48
C MET A 1 61.44 15.37 -38.21
N SER A 2 62.20 16.22 -37.53
CA SER A 2 63.46 16.78 -38.05
C SER A 2 64.54 15.72 -37.86
N THR A 3 65.15 15.26 -38.94
CA THR A 3 66.24 14.28 -38.94
C THR A 3 67.55 14.97 -38.58
N VAL A 4 67.83 15.07 -37.28
CA VAL A 4 69.17 15.39 -36.78
C VAL A 4 70.01 14.10 -36.82
N PRO A 5 71.24 14.13 -37.38
CA PRO A 5 72.09 12.94 -37.44
C PRO A 5 72.50 12.47 -36.03
N PRO A 6 72.72 11.16 -35.81
CA PRO A 6 73.26 10.65 -34.55
C PRO A 6 74.65 11.22 -34.29
N LEU A 7 74.97 11.48 -33.02
CA LEU A 7 76.26 12.01 -32.58
C LEU A 7 77.43 11.13 -33.07
N THR A 8 78.51 11.78 -33.47
CA THR A 8 79.79 11.15 -33.84
C THR A 8 80.48 10.55 -32.61
N ALA A 9 81.40 9.58 -32.82
CA ALA A 9 82.08 8.89 -31.71
C ALA A 9 82.86 9.84 -30.78
N ASP A 10 83.42 10.93 -31.30
CA ASP A 10 84.12 11.95 -30.52
C ASP A 10 83.15 12.83 -29.71
N GLU A 11 81.95 13.11 -30.25
CA GLU A 11 80.90 13.85 -29.52
C GLU A 11 80.34 13.02 -28.36
N ILE A 12 80.26 11.70 -28.50
CA ILE A 12 79.86 10.78 -27.42
C ILE A 12 80.91 10.78 -26.30
N LEU A 13 82.20 10.69 -26.63
CA LEU A 13 83.30 10.71 -25.65
C LEU A 13 83.40 12.05 -24.89
N ALA A 14 83.20 13.18 -25.59
CA ALA A 14 83.18 14.50 -24.97
C ALA A 14 81.97 14.68 -24.04
N THR A 15 80.82 14.13 -24.43
CA THR A 15 79.60 14.12 -23.61
C THR A 15 79.78 13.25 -22.37
N ASP A 16 80.40 12.07 -22.47
CA ASP A 16 80.70 11.19 -21.34
C ASP A 16 81.63 11.86 -20.31
N ALA A 17 82.70 12.52 -20.76
CA ALA A 17 83.62 13.23 -19.87
C ALA A 17 82.97 14.43 -19.15
N SER A 18 82.11 15.17 -19.86
CA SER A 18 81.31 16.27 -19.30
C SER A 18 80.31 15.78 -18.26
N LEU A 19 79.56 14.72 -18.59
CA LEU A 19 78.60 14.09 -17.69
C LEU A 19 79.27 13.51 -16.43
N GLN A 20 80.45 12.90 -16.57
CA GLN A 20 81.21 12.39 -15.43
C GLN A 20 81.68 13.51 -14.50
N ARG A 21 82.06 14.68 -15.06
CA ARG A 21 82.40 15.87 -14.26
C ARG A 21 81.20 16.37 -13.47
N ASP A 22 80.04 16.49 -14.11
CA ASP A 22 78.80 16.92 -13.44
C ASP A 22 78.36 15.88 -12.38
N ALA A 23 78.56 14.58 -12.63
CA ALA A 23 78.28 13.50 -11.68
C ALA A 23 79.18 13.57 -10.42
N ASN A 24 80.44 13.96 -10.59
CA ASN A 24 81.35 14.21 -9.47
C ASN A 24 80.93 15.46 -8.66
N VAL A 25 80.43 16.52 -9.33
CA VAL A 25 79.90 17.72 -8.64
C VAL A 25 78.67 17.39 -7.79
N LEU A 26 77.82 16.48 -8.24
CA LEU A 26 76.63 16.04 -7.49
C LEU A 26 76.99 15.39 -6.15
N THR A 27 78.02 14.56 -6.12
CA THR A 27 78.41 13.75 -4.95
C THR A 27 79.44 14.44 -4.04
N SER A 28 80.04 15.54 -4.49
CA SER A 28 81.01 16.31 -3.71
C SER A 28 80.35 17.00 -2.50
N SER A 29 80.98 16.86 -1.33
CA SER A 29 80.60 17.56 -0.10
C SER A 29 80.98 19.06 -0.10
N GLN A 30 81.85 19.49 -1.02
CA GLN A 30 82.31 20.88 -1.14
C GLN A 30 81.47 21.70 -2.12
N SER A 31 80.58 21.08 -2.88
CA SER A 31 79.76 21.76 -3.89
C SER A 31 78.55 22.45 -3.27
N ASP A 32 78.33 23.71 -3.63
CA ASP A 32 77.20 24.50 -3.13
C ASP A 32 75.85 24.07 -3.74
N ARG A 33 74.75 24.60 -3.18
CA ARG A 33 73.39 24.26 -3.61
C ARG A 33 73.13 24.54 -5.08
N LEU A 34 73.68 25.64 -5.62
CA LEU A 34 73.44 26.08 -6.97
C LEU A 34 74.24 25.22 -7.98
N ALA A 35 75.48 24.88 -7.64
CA ALA A 35 76.35 24.00 -8.43
C ALA A 35 75.75 22.60 -8.55
N LYS A 36 75.29 22.00 -7.44
CA LYS A 36 74.63 20.69 -7.46
C LYS A 36 73.35 20.69 -8.30
N LYS A 37 72.51 21.72 -8.15
CA LYS A 37 71.30 21.87 -8.97
C LYS A 37 71.64 21.99 -10.47
N ARG A 38 72.60 22.86 -10.83
CA ARG A 38 73.03 23.04 -12.22
C ARG A 38 73.63 21.77 -12.80
N ALA A 39 74.40 21.02 -12.02
CA ALA A 39 74.94 19.73 -12.43
C ALA A 39 73.82 18.71 -12.72
N ALA A 40 72.81 18.60 -11.85
CA ALA A 40 71.64 17.75 -12.09
C ALA A 40 70.88 18.13 -13.37
N GLU A 41 70.61 19.43 -13.56
CA GLU A 41 69.93 19.95 -14.76
C GLU A 41 70.77 19.73 -16.03
N SER A 42 72.09 19.90 -15.92
CA SER A 42 73.06 19.69 -16.98
C SER A 42 73.09 18.22 -17.42
N ILE A 43 73.17 17.29 -16.46
CA ILE A 43 73.11 15.85 -16.74
C ILE A 43 71.80 15.49 -17.44
N ALA A 44 70.66 15.97 -16.94
CA ALA A 44 69.37 15.70 -17.54
C ALA A 44 69.25 16.24 -18.98
N LYS A 45 69.77 17.45 -19.22
CA LYS A 45 69.77 18.08 -20.54
C LYS A 45 70.68 17.33 -21.51
N GLN A 46 71.94 17.11 -21.14
CA GLN A 46 72.94 16.46 -21.97
C GLN A 46 72.53 15.01 -22.33
N SER A 47 72.04 14.25 -21.35
CA SER A 47 71.58 12.87 -21.58
C SER A 47 70.42 12.81 -22.58
N LYS A 48 69.47 13.75 -22.52
CA LYS A 48 68.31 13.80 -23.42
C LYS A 48 68.64 14.34 -24.81
N SER A 49 69.57 15.29 -24.92
CA SER A 49 70.02 15.84 -26.20
C SER A 49 70.90 14.87 -26.99
N ALA A 50 71.46 13.85 -26.34
CA ALA A 50 72.40 12.93 -26.96
C ALA A 50 71.77 11.90 -27.92
N HIS A 51 70.43 11.85 -28.04
CA HIS A 51 69.70 10.95 -28.95
C HIS A 51 70.18 9.48 -28.91
N LEU A 52 70.49 9.00 -27.70
CA LEU A 52 71.08 7.68 -27.47
C LEU A 52 70.08 6.56 -27.79
N ASN A 53 70.57 5.45 -28.35
CA ASN A 53 69.81 4.21 -28.45
C ASN A 53 69.79 3.45 -27.11
N ALA A 54 68.89 2.48 -26.97
CA ALA A 54 68.67 1.80 -25.68
C ALA A 54 69.92 1.13 -25.07
N ARG A 55 70.83 0.61 -25.90
CA ARG A 55 72.09 0.01 -25.42
C ARG A 55 73.07 1.08 -24.94
N GLN A 56 73.15 2.21 -25.65
CA GLN A 56 73.98 3.35 -25.24
C GLN A 56 73.44 3.96 -23.94
N THR A 57 72.13 4.10 -23.80
CA THR A 57 71.49 4.55 -22.56
C THR A 57 71.82 3.64 -21.38
N SER A 58 71.83 2.31 -21.59
CA SER A 58 72.18 1.34 -20.54
C SER A 58 73.63 1.50 -20.06
N LYS A 59 74.58 1.61 -20.99
CA LYS A 59 76.01 1.84 -20.65
C LYS A 59 76.21 3.16 -19.91
N LEU A 60 75.56 4.23 -20.37
CA LEU A 60 75.64 5.52 -19.71
C LEU A 60 75.02 5.47 -18.30
N PHE A 61 73.93 4.72 -18.13
CA PHE A 61 73.29 4.53 -16.84
C PHE A 61 74.15 3.72 -15.88
N GLU A 62 74.87 2.70 -16.34
CA GLU A 62 75.85 1.97 -15.51
C GLU A 62 76.96 2.90 -14.98
N GLN A 63 77.42 3.85 -15.81
CA GLN A 63 78.49 4.78 -15.44
C GLN A 63 78.00 5.88 -14.48
N ILE A 64 76.87 6.52 -14.79
CA ILE A 64 76.37 7.70 -14.05
C ILE A 64 75.42 7.30 -12.91
N GLY A 65 74.73 6.17 -13.03
CA GLY A 65 73.73 5.66 -12.09
C GLY A 65 74.16 5.69 -10.63
N PRO A 66 75.36 5.16 -10.26
CA PRO A 66 75.83 5.19 -8.87
C PRO A 66 75.84 6.60 -8.25
N PHE A 67 76.24 7.62 -9.01
CA PHE A 67 76.25 9.02 -8.55
C PHE A 67 74.83 9.55 -8.33
N LEU A 68 73.90 9.19 -9.21
CA LEU A 68 72.48 9.55 -9.07
C LEU A 68 71.83 8.82 -7.89
N PHE A 69 72.19 7.57 -7.63
CA PHE A 69 71.66 6.80 -6.49
C PHE A 69 72.07 7.43 -5.16
N VAL A 70 73.33 7.85 -5.03
CA VAL A 70 73.79 8.62 -3.86
C VAL A 70 73.06 9.96 -3.77
N SER A 71 72.82 10.62 -4.90
CA SER A 71 72.11 11.92 -4.97
C SER A 71 70.65 11.83 -4.57
N LEU A 72 70.03 10.65 -4.59
CA LEU A 72 68.73 10.45 -3.97
C LEU A 72 68.78 10.80 -2.49
N SER A 73 69.95 10.70 -1.84
CA SER A 73 70.17 11.07 -0.44
C SER A 73 70.74 12.46 -0.16
N ASP A 74 70.76 13.34 -1.15
CA ASP A 74 71.29 14.70 -0.98
C ASP A 74 70.43 15.56 -0.04
N PRO A 75 71.00 16.44 0.81
CA PRO A 75 70.22 17.37 1.65
C PRO A 75 69.31 18.31 0.84
N ILE A 76 69.63 18.59 -0.43
CA ILE A 76 68.88 19.52 -1.28
C ILE A 76 67.73 18.78 -1.98
N GLU A 77 66.50 19.15 -1.65
CA GLU A 77 65.28 18.57 -2.24
C GLU A 77 65.28 18.56 -3.76
N LYS A 78 65.62 19.70 -4.40
CA LYS A 78 65.63 19.80 -5.86
C LYS A 78 66.64 18.84 -6.52
N VAL A 79 67.74 18.51 -5.84
CA VAL A 79 68.71 17.54 -6.34
C VAL A 79 68.13 16.14 -6.28
N ARG A 80 67.47 15.78 -5.18
CA ARG A 80 66.78 14.48 -5.03
C ARG A 80 65.67 14.29 -6.06
N GLU A 81 64.85 15.33 -6.28
CA GLU A 81 63.79 15.36 -7.29
C GLU A 81 64.34 15.11 -8.70
N LEU A 82 65.35 15.89 -9.11
CA LEU A 82 65.97 15.75 -10.43
C LEU A 82 66.68 14.40 -10.59
N ALA A 83 67.33 13.89 -9.54
CA ALA A 83 67.94 12.57 -9.55
C ALA A 83 66.88 11.47 -9.77
N ALA A 84 65.76 11.49 -9.03
CA ALA A 84 64.68 10.51 -9.21
C ALA A 84 64.09 10.55 -10.62
N ILE A 85 63.83 11.74 -11.16
CA ILE A 85 63.32 11.93 -12.53
C ILE A 85 64.33 11.40 -13.56
N GLN A 86 65.62 11.70 -13.38
CA GLN A 86 66.65 11.29 -14.33
C GLN A 86 66.90 9.79 -14.30
N ILE A 87 66.92 9.17 -13.11
CA ILE A 87 67.01 7.71 -12.97
C ILE A 87 65.82 7.04 -13.67
N LYS A 88 64.60 7.54 -13.47
CA LYS A 88 63.40 7.01 -14.14
C LYS A 88 63.52 7.10 -15.67
N TRP A 89 64.04 8.21 -16.20
CA TRP A 89 64.29 8.36 -17.63
C TRP A 89 65.30 7.33 -18.16
N PHE A 90 66.39 7.09 -17.41
CA PHE A 90 67.35 6.03 -17.76
C PHE A 90 66.71 4.64 -17.75
N VAL A 91 65.88 4.35 -16.74
CA VAL A 91 65.15 3.09 -16.63
C VAL A 91 64.23 2.85 -17.83
N GLU A 92 63.47 3.86 -18.24
CA GLU A 92 62.53 3.76 -19.37
C GLU A 92 63.24 3.70 -20.73
N GLY A 93 64.46 4.23 -20.82
CA GLY A 93 65.24 4.30 -22.06
C GLY A 93 66.29 3.19 -22.24
N SER A 94 66.55 2.36 -21.23
CA SER A 94 67.60 1.34 -21.26
C SER A 94 67.10 -0.01 -21.79
N SER A 95 67.98 -0.78 -22.44
CA SER A 95 67.68 -2.14 -22.90
C SER A 95 67.85 -3.20 -21.80
N ASP A 96 68.73 -2.95 -20.83
CA ASP A 96 68.93 -3.80 -19.66
C ASP A 96 69.21 -2.91 -18.44
N ILE A 97 68.49 -3.18 -17.35
CA ILE A 97 68.62 -2.48 -16.07
C ILE A 97 68.80 -3.46 -14.90
N VAL A 98 68.88 -4.76 -15.17
CA VAL A 98 69.06 -5.78 -14.13
C VAL A 98 70.34 -5.55 -13.31
N PRO A 99 71.49 -5.14 -13.91
CA PRO A 99 72.72 -4.90 -13.15
C PRO A 99 72.61 -3.81 -12.08
N VAL A 100 71.69 -2.85 -12.24
CA VAL A 100 71.56 -1.72 -11.30
C VAL A 100 70.55 -1.97 -10.17
N LEU A 101 69.67 -2.97 -10.31
CA LEU A 101 68.63 -3.27 -9.32
C LEU A 101 69.17 -3.52 -7.91
N PRO A 102 70.26 -4.30 -7.70
CA PRO A 102 70.79 -4.58 -6.36
C PRO A 102 71.27 -3.33 -5.61
N SER A 103 71.63 -2.27 -6.34
CA SER A 103 72.07 -0.99 -5.75
C SER A 103 70.91 -0.02 -5.57
N LEU A 104 69.99 0.04 -6.55
CA LEU A 104 68.91 1.01 -6.56
C LEU A 104 67.77 0.64 -5.62
N LEU A 105 67.34 -0.63 -5.58
CA LEU A 105 66.18 -1.04 -4.80
C LEU A 105 66.37 -0.86 -3.28
N PRO A 106 67.52 -1.23 -2.68
CA PRO A 106 67.80 -0.93 -1.28
C PRO A 106 67.87 0.58 -1.01
N THR A 107 68.33 1.38 -1.98
CA THR A 107 68.36 2.84 -1.88
C THR A 107 66.93 3.40 -1.77
N LEU A 108 66.00 2.94 -2.61
CA LEU A 108 64.58 3.32 -2.53
C LEU A 108 63.95 2.87 -1.20
N SER A 109 64.23 1.63 -0.81
CA SER A 109 63.75 1.01 0.43
C SER A 109 64.18 1.80 1.66
N SER A 110 65.45 2.20 1.75
CA SER A 110 66.00 2.98 2.86
C SER A 110 65.32 4.35 3.03
N ARG A 111 64.72 4.89 1.97
CA ARG A 111 64.06 6.20 1.98
C ARG A 111 62.56 6.15 2.21
N LEU A 112 61.88 5.14 1.67
CA LEU A 112 60.42 5.05 1.67
C LEU A 112 59.84 4.06 2.70
N SER A 113 60.60 3.04 3.11
CA SER A 113 60.12 1.98 4.01
C SER A 113 60.29 2.23 5.52
N PRO A 114 61.24 3.06 6.02
CA PRO A 114 61.43 3.22 7.47
C PRO A 114 60.20 3.74 8.20
N ALA A 115 60.07 3.39 9.48
CA ALA A 115 58.95 3.83 10.31
C ALA A 115 58.90 5.37 10.48
N ALA A 116 60.07 6.02 10.52
CA ALA A 116 60.18 7.46 10.44
C ALA A 116 60.38 7.87 8.98
N LEU A 117 59.53 8.77 8.48
CA LEU A 117 59.56 9.23 7.10
C LEU A 117 60.90 9.93 6.79
N GLN A 118 61.78 9.28 6.03
CA GLN A 118 63.09 9.85 5.70
C GLN A 118 63.04 10.86 4.55
N GLU A 119 62.13 10.68 3.58
CA GLU A 119 61.91 11.68 2.54
C GLU A 119 60.76 12.63 2.92
N PRO A 120 61.05 13.88 3.34
CA PRO A 120 60.02 14.83 3.75
C PRO A 120 59.17 15.35 2.58
N SER A 121 59.71 15.44 1.37
CA SER A 121 59.00 16.03 0.22
C SER A 121 58.02 15.04 -0.42
N GLU A 122 56.75 15.43 -0.49
CA GLU A 122 55.69 14.60 -1.08
C GLU A 122 55.86 14.41 -2.59
N GLU A 123 56.37 15.42 -3.30
CA GLU A 123 56.68 15.34 -4.73
C GLU A 123 57.82 14.36 -5.00
N VAL A 124 58.88 14.41 -4.17
CA VAL A 124 59.99 13.46 -4.29
C VAL A 124 59.52 12.04 -3.95
N ARG A 125 58.71 11.85 -2.91
CA ARG A 125 58.12 10.52 -2.62
C ARG A 125 57.31 9.99 -3.80
N HIS A 126 56.49 10.82 -4.44
CA HIS A 126 55.75 10.44 -5.64
C HIS A 126 56.68 10.00 -6.77
N HIS A 127 57.74 10.76 -7.05
CA HIS A 127 58.74 10.39 -8.07
C HIS A 127 59.49 9.09 -7.75
N LEU A 128 59.81 8.83 -6.48
CA LEU A 128 60.48 7.60 -6.07
C LEU A 128 59.56 6.37 -6.24
N VAL A 129 58.26 6.49 -5.95
CA VAL A 129 57.29 5.41 -6.20
C VAL A 129 57.06 5.23 -7.70
N ALA A 130 56.99 6.31 -8.47
CA ALA A 130 56.91 6.23 -9.94
C ALA A 130 58.16 5.57 -10.55
N LEU A 131 59.34 5.81 -9.97
CA LEU A 131 60.58 5.12 -10.32
C LEU A 131 60.50 3.62 -9.96
N LEU A 132 60.03 3.25 -8.77
CA LEU A 132 59.82 1.85 -8.39
C LEU A 132 58.92 1.12 -9.41
N ARG A 133 57.81 1.74 -9.79
CA ARG A 133 56.93 1.20 -10.83
C ARG A 133 57.65 1.07 -12.18
N ALA A 134 58.42 2.07 -12.60
CA ALA A 134 59.18 2.02 -13.84
C ALA A 134 60.19 0.85 -13.84
N LEU A 135 60.83 0.56 -12.70
CA LEU A 135 61.71 -0.61 -12.56
C LEU A 135 60.96 -1.92 -12.79
N ILE A 136 59.78 -2.08 -12.18
CA ILE A 136 58.93 -3.26 -12.35
C ILE A 136 58.52 -3.41 -13.82
N LEU A 137 58.08 -2.33 -14.47
CA LEU A 137 57.66 -2.35 -15.88
C LEU A 137 58.80 -2.67 -16.85
N ALA A 138 60.00 -2.16 -16.58
CA ALA A 138 61.17 -2.36 -17.43
C ALA A 138 61.75 -3.78 -17.30
N THR A 139 61.70 -4.38 -16.11
CA THR A 139 62.29 -5.72 -15.86
C THR A 139 61.28 -6.86 -15.90
N LYS A 140 59.98 -6.57 -15.75
CA LYS A 140 58.87 -7.54 -15.80
C LYS A 140 59.16 -8.75 -14.89
N GLN A 141 59.05 -9.98 -15.40
CA GLN A 141 59.24 -11.21 -14.62
C GLN A 141 60.62 -11.30 -13.95
N VAL A 142 61.64 -10.63 -14.52
CA VAL A 142 63.01 -10.61 -13.97
C VAL A 142 63.07 -9.84 -12.65
N PHE A 143 62.06 -9.01 -12.34
CA PHE A 143 61.98 -8.27 -11.09
C PHE A 143 61.74 -9.14 -9.84
N GLY A 144 61.41 -10.43 -9.99
CA GLY A 144 61.03 -11.34 -8.90
C GLY A 144 61.82 -11.20 -7.58
N PRO A 145 63.17 -11.13 -7.59
CA PRO A 145 63.97 -10.95 -6.38
C PRO A 145 63.70 -9.66 -5.59
N GLY A 146 63.14 -8.63 -6.22
CA GLY A 146 62.83 -7.33 -5.63
C GLY A 146 61.43 -7.21 -5.03
N VAL A 147 60.60 -8.25 -5.11
CA VAL A 147 59.18 -8.19 -4.72
C VAL A 147 59.00 -7.90 -3.24
N ASP A 148 59.67 -8.63 -2.35
CA ASP A 148 59.50 -8.45 -0.89
C ASP A 148 59.88 -7.05 -0.43
N GLU A 149 60.96 -6.49 -0.99
CA GLU A 149 61.37 -5.13 -0.71
C GLU A 149 60.38 -4.09 -1.25
N SER A 150 59.83 -4.35 -2.43
CA SER A 150 58.81 -3.50 -3.03
C SER A 150 57.52 -3.51 -2.22
N LEU A 151 57.07 -4.67 -1.73
CA LEU A 151 55.90 -4.77 -0.85
C LEU A 151 56.10 -4.03 0.47
N ARG A 152 57.32 -4.06 1.04
CA ARG A 152 57.67 -3.25 2.23
C ARG A 152 57.62 -1.75 1.98
N ILE A 153 58.03 -1.30 0.79
CA ILE A 153 57.88 0.11 0.37
C ILE A 153 56.39 0.44 0.23
N LEU A 154 55.66 -0.37 -0.54
CA LEU A 154 54.27 -0.12 -0.90
C LEU A 154 53.33 -0.15 0.32
N GLY A 155 53.59 -1.00 1.32
CA GLY A 155 52.82 -1.02 2.57
C GLY A 155 52.89 0.31 3.32
N ARG A 156 54.02 1.04 3.22
CA ARG A 156 54.14 2.39 3.78
C ARG A 156 53.50 3.44 2.88
N THR A 157 53.77 3.39 1.58
CA THR A 157 53.36 4.46 0.65
C THR A 157 51.87 4.42 0.31
N LEU A 158 51.18 3.27 0.45
CA LEU A 158 49.72 3.21 0.42
C LEU A 158 49.08 4.02 1.55
N ASN A 159 49.77 4.15 2.69
CA ASN A 159 49.33 4.95 3.83
C ASN A 159 49.86 6.40 3.82
N ASP A 160 50.55 6.84 2.76
CA ASP A 160 51.10 8.20 2.65
C ASP A 160 50.01 9.28 2.76
N PRO A 161 50.26 10.44 3.40
CA PRO A 161 49.30 11.55 3.42
C PRO A 161 49.00 12.12 2.02
N PHE A 162 49.93 12.01 1.06
CA PHE A 162 49.80 12.60 -0.27
C PHE A 162 49.04 11.67 -1.24
N PRO A 163 47.90 12.10 -1.82
CA PRO A 163 47.06 11.26 -2.67
C PRO A 163 47.77 10.69 -3.92
N ASP A 164 48.70 11.43 -4.53
CA ASP A 164 49.39 10.98 -5.75
C ASP A 164 50.39 9.86 -5.45
N VAL A 165 50.99 9.83 -4.25
CA VAL A 165 51.80 8.70 -3.79
C VAL A 165 50.94 7.45 -3.64
N LYS A 166 49.74 7.57 -3.05
CA LYS A 166 48.81 6.43 -2.93
C LYS A 166 48.40 5.88 -4.29
N LYS A 167 48.05 6.77 -5.25
CA LYS A 167 47.67 6.37 -6.61
C LYS A 167 48.80 5.65 -7.33
N GLU A 168 50.02 6.19 -7.27
CA GLU A 168 51.18 5.57 -7.91
C GLU A 168 51.54 4.23 -7.25
N SER A 169 51.40 4.12 -5.92
CA SER A 169 51.58 2.87 -5.18
C SER A 169 50.60 1.80 -5.62
N CYS A 170 49.32 2.15 -5.83
CA CYS A 170 48.32 1.23 -6.37
C CYS A 170 48.71 0.74 -7.78
N LEU A 171 49.23 1.62 -8.64
CA LEU A 171 49.69 1.24 -9.98
C LEU A 171 50.93 0.33 -9.95
N ALA A 172 51.84 0.53 -8.99
CA ALA A 172 52.96 -0.36 -8.76
C ALA A 172 52.51 -1.75 -8.27
N VAL A 173 51.51 -1.83 -7.38
CA VAL A 173 50.90 -3.10 -6.95
C VAL A 173 50.31 -3.86 -8.15
N VAL A 174 49.59 -3.16 -9.04
CA VAL A 174 49.05 -3.78 -10.27
C VAL A 174 50.18 -4.36 -11.12
N ALA A 175 51.27 -3.60 -11.33
CA ALA A 175 52.41 -4.07 -12.10
C ALA A 175 53.10 -5.30 -11.46
N LEU A 176 53.25 -5.32 -10.13
CA LEU A 176 53.79 -6.49 -9.43
C LEU A 176 52.92 -7.74 -9.64
N CYS A 177 51.61 -7.61 -9.55
CA CYS A 177 50.69 -8.74 -9.76
C CYS A 177 50.71 -9.23 -11.22
N GLU A 178 50.86 -8.32 -12.18
CA GLU A 178 50.91 -8.66 -13.61
C GLU A 178 52.21 -9.38 -13.99
N PHE A 179 53.36 -8.92 -13.48
CA PHE A 179 54.66 -9.41 -13.92
C PHE A 179 55.32 -10.41 -12.96
N CYS A 180 55.02 -10.38 -11.67
CA CYS A 180 55.62 -11.26 -10.64
C CYS A 180 54.55 -11.94 -9.76
N PRO A 181 53.52 -12.60 -10.33
CA PRO A 181 52.41 -13.15 -9.54
C PRO A 181 52.87 -14.24 -8.54
N ARG A 182 53.84 -15.07 -8.91
CA ARG A 182 54.31 -16.20 -8.08
C ARG A 182 55.03 -15.71 -6.82
N GLU A 183 55.81 -14.66 -6.96
CA GLU A 183 56.59 -14.06 -5.89
C GLU A 183 55.71 -13.20 -4.97
N VAL A 184 54.68 -12.55 -5.52
CA VAL A 184 53.75 -11.73 -4.74
C VAL A 184 52.77 -12.59 -3.93
N GLN A 185 52.29 -13.72 -4.49
CA GLN A 185 51.23 -14.56 -3.93
C GLN A 185 51.34 -14.82 -2.41
N PRO A 186 52.50 -15.25 -1.86
CA PRO A 186 52.60 -15.64 -0.44
C PRO A 186 52.31 -14.49 0.54
N SER A 187 52.48 -13.24 0.11
CA SER A 187 52.37 -12.04 0.94
C SER A 187 51.01 -11.33 0.80
N ILE A 188 50.18 -11.71 -0.16
CA ILE A 188 48.95 -10.96 -0.52
C ILE A 188 47.97 -10.87 0.67
N VAL A 189 47.69 -11.99 1.34
CA VAL A 189 46.68 -12.04 2.41
C VAL A 189 47.06 -11.10 3.57
N SER A 190 48.34 -11.03 3.93
CA SER A 190 48.83 -10.08 4.94
C SER A 190 48.87 -8.64 4.42
N PHE A 191 49.17 -8.46 3.13
CA PHE A 191 49.39 -7.15 2.52
C PHE A 191 48.09 -6.39 2.21
N VAL A 192 47.00 -7.09 1.88
CA VAL A 192 45.76 -6.46 1.40
C VAL A 192 45.17 -5.45 2.39
N LYS A 193 45.44 -5.60 3.69
CA LYS A 193 45.00 -4.69 4.75
C LYS A 193 45.58 -3.28 4.59
N GLU A 194 46.77 -3.16 3.99
CA GLU A 194 47.42 -1.88 3.72
C GLU A 194 46.64 -1.02 2.70
N LEU A 195 45.76 -1.63 1.88
CA LEU A 195 44.87 -0.91 0.97
C LEU A 195 43.65 -0.29 1.67
N GLY A 196 43.36 -0.65 2.93
CA GLY A 196 42.14 -0.22 3.62
C GLY A 196 41.96 1.30 3.66
N GLY A 197 43.03 2.04 3.98
CA GLY A 197 43.02 3.50 3.99
C GLY A 197 42.86 4.14 2.61
N CYS A 198 43.26 3.45 1.53
CA CYS A 198 43.05 3.90 0.16
C CYS A 198 41.60 3.65 -0.30
N LEU A 199 41.00 2.54 0.11
CA LEU A 199 39.63 2.16 -0.25
C LEU A 199 38.58 3.08 0.39
N THR A 200 38.85 3.61 1.58
CA THR A 200 37.95 4.53 2.30
C THR A 200 38.36 6.01 2.15
N HIS A 201 39.30 6.30 1.26
CA HIS A 201 39.87 7.64 1.12
C HIS A 201 38.85 8.68 0.61
N ARG A 202 38.98 9.94 1.07
CA ARG A 202 38.07 11.04 0.66
C ARG A 202 38.08 11.35 -0.84
N HIS A 203 39.19 11.10 -1.54
CA HIS A 203 39.32 11.38 -2.98
C HIS A 203 38.90 10.15 -3.80
N LYS A 204 37.92 10.33 -4.69
CA LYS A 204 37.40 9.27 -5.57
C LYS A 204 38.49 8.58 -6.41
N ASP A 205 39.47 9.33 -6.90
CA ASP A 205 40.50 8.76 -7.77
C ASP A 205 41.42 7.81 -7.02
N VAL A 206 41.73 8.08 -5.74
CA VAL A 206 42.52 7.17 -4.89
C VAL A 206 41.77 5.86 -4.71
N ARG A 207 40.47 5.91 -4.38
CA ARG A 207 39.62 4.73 -4.22
C ARG A 207 39.52 3.91 -5.51
N GLY A 208 39.39 4.57 -6.67
CA GLY A 208 39.38 3.90 -7.97
C GLY A 208 40.70 3.17 -8.29
N HIS A 209 41.86 3.78 -7.98
CA HIS A 209 43.16 3.10 -8.14
C HIS A 209 43.32 1.94 -7.14
N ALA A 210 42.86 2.12 -5.90
CA ALA A 210 42.89 1.08 -4.88
C ALA A 210 42.04 -0.14 -5.27
N LEU A 211 40.86 0.07 -5.86
CA LEU A 211 40.02 -1.01 -6.38
C LEU A 211 40.69 -1.78 -7.52
N LYS A 212 41.42 -1.10 -8.40
CA LYS A 212 42.23 -1.75 -9.45
C LYS A 212 43.38 -2.57 -8.88
N ALA A 213 44.08 -2.03 -7.87
CA ALA A 213 45.14 -2.76 -7.17
C ALA A 213 44.59 -3.98 -6.43
N LEU A 214 43.45 -3.83 -5.73
CA LEU A 214 42.77 -4.92 -5.05
C LEU A 214 42.34 -6.01 -6.05
N ALA A 215 41.81 -5.62 -7.21
CA ALA A 215 41.46 -6.57 -8.26
C ALA A 215 42.67 -7.38 -8.74
N ALA A 216 43.82 -6.71 -8.97
CA ALA A 216 45.05 -7.39 -9.37
C ALA A 216 45.54 -8.38 -8.29
N LEU A 217 45.49 -7.99 -7.02
CA LEU A 217 45.83 -8.88 -5.90
C LEU A 217 44.88 -10.09 -5.83
N CYS A 218 43.56 -9.88 -5.94
CA CYS A 218 42.57 -10.94 -5.87
C CYS A 218 42.59 -11.87 -7.09
N LEU A 219 43.14 -11.43 -8.23
CA LEU A 219 43.38 -12.29 -9.39
C LEU A 219 44.55 -13.26 -9.18
N VAL A 220 45.48 -12.94 -8.27
CA VAL A 220 46.61 -13.79 -7.90
C VAL A 220 46.29 -14.64 -6.67
N GLU A 221 45.67 -14.05 -5.64
CA GLU A 221 45.27 -14.74 -4.41
C GLU A 221 43.87 -14.30 -3.95
N ALA A 222 42.87 -15.11 -4.27
CA ALA A 222 41.46 -14.78 -4.01
C ALA A 222 41.07 -14.81 -2.53
N GLN A 223 41.86 -15.43 -1.65
CA GLN A 223 41.63 -15.38 -0.21
C GLN A 223 41.69 -13.94 0.34
N ALA A 224 42.37 -13.03 -0.37
CA ALA A 224 42.42 -11.60 -0.03
C ALA A 224 41.03 -10.94 0.10
N LEU A 225 40.01 -11.46 -0.61
CA LEU A 225 38.63 -10.96 -0.54
C LEU A 225 38.04 -11.10 0.87
N ASP A 226 38.42 -12.16 1.60
CA ASP A 226 37.85 -12.46 2.93
C ASP A 226 38.28 -11.41 3.97
N GLU A 227 39.48 -10.84 3.80
CA GLU A 227 40.03 -9.81 4.68
C GLU A 227 39.40 -8.43 4.46
N VAL A 228 38.76 -8.18 3.30
CA VAL A 228 38.20 -6.87 2.93
C VAL A 228 36.68 -6.90 2.68
N LYS A 229 36.01 -8.02 2.97
CA LYS A 229 34.57 -8.24 2.69
C LYS A 229 33.66 -7.09 3.17
N GLU A 230 33.87 -6.60 4.39
CA GLU A 230 33.04 -5.53 4.98
C GLU A 230 33.28 -4.19 4.26
N LEU A 231 34.52 -3.92 3.83
CA LEU A 231 34.84 -2.73 3.04
C LEU A 231 34.19 -2.80 1.66
N LEU A 232 34.19 -3.97 1.01
CA LEU A 232 33.53 -4.16 -0.28
C LEU A 232 32.03 -3.90 -0.19
N ARG A 233 31.40 -4.35 0.90
CA ARG A 233 29.98 -4.11 1.19
C ARG A 233 29.67 -2.65 1.47
N ALA A 234 30.55 -1.92 2.15
CA ALA A 234 30.38 -0.47 2.27
C ALA A 234 30.54 0.26 0.93
N LEU A 235 31.42 -0.22 0.04
CA LEU A 235 31.71 0.43 -1.25
C LEU A 235 30.61 0.27 -2.29
N THR A 236 29.70 -0.71 -2.16
CA THR A 236 28.50 -0.78 -3.01
C THR A 236 27.54 0.39 -2.76
N LEU A 237 27.70 1.10 -1.64
CA LEU A 237 26.93 2.30 -1.25
C LEU A 237 27.78 3.58 -1.33
N ASP A 238 28.93 3.54 -2.03
CA ASP A 238 29.77 4.73 -2.20
C ASP A 238 28.99 5.86 -2.86
N LYS A 239 29.09 7.09 -2.33
CA LYS A 239 28.38 8.26 -2.89
C LYS A 239 28.80 8.60 -4.33
N THR A 240 29.99 8.18 -4.76
CA THR A 240 30.53 8.50 -6.10
C THR A 240 30.27 7.36 -7.10
N PRO A 241 29.48 7.58 -8.17
CA PRO A 241 29.17 6.54 -9.15
C PRO A 241 30.40 5.90 -9.80
N SER A 242 31.45 6.68 -10.11
CA SER A 242 32.68 6.15 -10.72
C SER A 242 33.46 5.18 -9.82
N VAL A 243 33.30 5.28 -8.50
CA VAL A 243 33.92 4.34 -7.54
C VAL A 243 33.12 3.05 -7.51
N ARG A 244 31.78 3.13 -7.45
CA ARG A 244 30.91 1.95 -7.57
C ARG A 244 31.12 1.22 -8.90
N GLU A 245 31.21 1.96 -10.01
CA GLU A 245 31.55 1.39 -11.32
C GLU A 245 32.89 0.64 -11.29
N SER A 246 33.92 1.22 -10.66
CA SER A 246 35.21 0.55 -10.51
C SER A 246 35.11 -0.71 -9.65
N LEU A 247 34.29 -0.71 -8.61
CA LEU A 247 34.06 -1.89 -7.77
C LEU A 247 33.41 -3.01 -8.59
N TYR A 248 32.36 -2.70 -9.34
CA TYR A 248 31.63 -3.71 -10.12
C TYR A 248 32.45 -4.22 -11.31
N LEU A 249 33.08 -3.32 -12.07
CA LEU A 249 33.70 -3.66 -13.36
C LEU A 249 35.20 -3.97 -13.27
N HIS A 250 35.96 -3.31 -12.38
CA HIS A 250 37.38 -3.60 -12.24
C HIS A 250 37.66 -4.71 -11.23
N LEU A 251 36.88 -4.82 -10.14
CA LEU A 251 37.04 -5.91 -9.17
C LEU A 251 36.15 -7.12 -9.50
N ALA A 252 34.83 -6.99 -9.35
CA ALA A 252 33.94 -8.16 -9.41
C ALA A 252 33.95 -8.82 -10.80
N LEU A 253 33.77 -8.05 -11.88
CA LEU A 253 33.80 -8.59 -13.25
C LEU A 253 35.16 -9.19 -13.62
N SER A 254 36.28 -8.55 -13.25
CA SER A 254 37.61 -9.10 -13.55
C SER A 254 37.81 -10.49 -12.95
N ILE A 255 37.37 -10.69 -11.71
CA ILE A 255 37.45 -12.00 -11.05
C ILE A 255 36.57 -13.01 -11.80
N LEU A 256 35.32 -12.65 -12.11
CA LEU A 256 34.37 -13.52 -12.79
C LEU A 256 34.78 -13.88 -14.23
N LEU A 257 35.58 -13.06 -14.91
CA LEU A 257 36.04 -13.32 -16.29
C LEU A 257 37.46 -13.89 -16.38
N LYS A 258 38.35 -13.57 -15.44
CA LYS A 258 39.79 -13.83 -15.58
C LYS A 258 40.39 -14.77 -14.54
N HIS A 259 39.80 -14.90 -13.35
CA HIS A 259 40.37 -15.75 -12.31
C HIS A 259 40.28 -17.24 -12.73
N PRO A 260 41.36 -18.04 -12.67
CA PRO A 260 41.33 -19.44 -13.13
C PRO A 260 40.25 -20.29 -12.45
N ASP A 261 40.04 -20.07 -11.14
CA ASP A 261 39.04 -20.77 -10.33
C ASP A 261 37.75 -19.92 -10.09
N ARG A 262 37.37 -19.10 -11.07
CA ARG A 262 36.21 -18.18 -11.02
C ARG A 262 34.89 -18.86 -10.65
N TRP A 263 34.68 -20.11 -11.03
CA TRP A 263 33.42 -20.82 -10.77
C TRP A 263 33.29 -21.28 -9.31
N SER A 264 34.40 -21.66 -8.67
CA SER A 264 34.40 -22.01 -7.25
C SER A 264 34.34 -20.77 -6.34
N LEU A 265 35.01 -19.68 -6.74
CA LEU A 265 35.20 -18.48 -5.92
C LEU A 265 34.24 -17.34 -6.25
N GLY A 266 33.60 -17.36 -7.42
CA GLY A 266 32.82 -16.25 -7.95
C GLY A 266 31.67 -15.82 -7.04
N HIS A 267 31.11 -16.74 -6.24
CA HIS A 267 30.10 -16.44 -5.22
C HIS A 267 30.51 -15.32 -4.25
N LYS A 268 31.82 -15.13 -3.99
CA LYS A 268 32.34 -14.08 -3.10
C LYS A 268 32.14 -12.66 -3.65
N VAL A 269 32.07 -12.51 -4.98
CA VAL A 269 31.93 -11.20 -5.65
C VAL A 269 30.69 -11.10 -6.52
N TYR A 270 29.96 -12.19 -6.71
CA TYR A 270 28.78 -12.22 -7.57
C TYR A 270 27.68 -11.28 -7.07
N TRP A 271 27.44 -11.23 -5.76
CA TRP A 271 26.49 -10.30 -5.14
C TRP A 271 26.89 -8.83 -5.35
N ILE A 272 28.20 -8.52 -5.47
CA ILE A 272 28.70 -7.18 -5.78
C ILE A 272 28.32 -6.79 -7.20
N LEU A 273 28.48 -7.70 -8.17
CA LEU A 273 28.06 -7.43 -9.56
C LEU A 273 26.55 -7.25 -9.65
N LEU A 274 25.78 -8.06 -8.92
CA LEU A 274 24.32 -7.93 -8.84
C LEU A 274 23.88 -6.59 -8.23
N ALA A 275 24.57 -6.09 -7.20
CA ALA A 275 24.35 -4.74 -6.67
C ALA A 275 24.54 -3.66 -7.76
N GLY A 276 25.51 -3.84 -8.66
CA GLY A 276 25.71 -2.96 -9.81
C GLY A 276 24.56 -3.00 -10.83
N THR A 277 23.87 -4.13 -10.99
CA THR A 277 22.69 -4.24 -11.90
C THR A 277 21.46 -3.51 -11.39
N VAL A 278 21.46 -3.07 -10.13
CA VAL A 278 20.39 -2.30 -9.50
C VAL A 278 20.88 -0.94 -8.99
N ASP A 279 22.02 -0.48 -9.50
CA ASP A 279 22.61 0.79 -9.13
C ASP A 279 21.68 1.97 -9.47
N GLU A 280 21.73 3.02 -8.66
CA GLU A 280 20.92 4.22 -8.83
C GLU A 280 21.32 5.00 -10.09
N ASP A 281 22.61 4.97 -10.45
CA ASP A 281 23.11 5.58 -11.67
C ASP A 281 22.78 4.71 -12.90
N PRO A 282 21.98 5.20 -13.87
CA PRO A 282 21.58 4.42 -15.04
C PRO A 282 22.74 3.96 -15.94
N SER A 283 23.84 4.73 -16.00
CA SER A 283 25.01 4.39 -16.80
C SER A 283 25.76 3.22 -16.17
N VAL A 284 26.00 3.27 -14.85
CA VAL A 284 26.62 2.18 -14.10
C VAL A 284 25.77 0.91 -14.22
N ARG A 285 24.45 1.03 -14.05
CA ARG A 285 23.51 -0.08 -14.18
C ARG A 285 23.59 -0.76 -15.55
N LYS A 286 23.56 0.02 -16.64
CA LYS A 286 23.65 -0.52 -18.01
C LYS A 286 24.97 -1.27 -18.24
N LYS A 287 26.10 -0.73 -17.76
CA LYS A 287 27.40 -1.41 -17.86
C LYS A 287 27.43 -2.71 -17.07
N CYS A 288 26.85 -2.74 -15.88
CA CYS A 288 26.80 -3.96 -15.05
C CYS A 288 25.88 -5.04 -15.65
N ILE A 289 24.78 -4.67 -16.30
CA ILE A 289 23.93 -5.62 -17.03
C ILE A 289 24.71 -6.25 -18.21
N SER A 290 25.45 -5.43 -18.97
CA SER A 290 26.33 -5.95 -20.04
C SER A 290 27.47 -6.82 -19.51
N ALA A 291 28.00 -6.49 -18.33
CA ALA A 291 29.02 -7.29 -17.65
C ALA A 291 28.46 -8.65 -17.20
N LEU A 292 27.24 -8.67 -16.65
CA LEU A 292 26.54 -9.89 -16.27
C LEU A 292 26.32 -10.81 -17.48
N ASP A 293 25.93 -10.23 -18.60
CA ASP A 293 25.81 -10.91 -19.89
C ASP A 293 27.16 -11.54 -20.29
N GLN A 294 28.26 -10.78 -20.30
CA GLN A 294 29.60 -11.30 -20.62
C GLN A 294 30.00 -12.52 -19.78
N VAL A 295 29.72 -12.51 -18.46
CA VAL A 295 29.98 -13.66 -17.57
C VAL A 295 29.17 -14.89 -18.01
N GLY A 296 27.90 -14.70 -18.37
CA GLY A 296 27.07 -15.79 -18.89
C GLY A 296 27.57 -16.36 -20.21
N ALA A 297 28.08 -15.54 -21.14
CA ALA A 297 28.65 -16.03 -22.39
C ALA A 297 29.92 -16.85 -22.13
N LEU A 298 30.76 -16.39 -21.21
CA LEU A 298 31.95 -17.15 -20.84
C LEU A 298 31.58 -18.50 -20.23
N TYR A 299 30.54 -18.54 -19.39
CA TYR A 299 30.04 -19.79 -18.82
C TYR A 299 29.55 -20.75 -19.92
N GLU A 300 28.79 -20.26 -20.90
CA GLU A 300 28.30 -21.07 -22.03
C GLU A 300 29.44 -21.68 -22.86
N VAL A 301 30.53 -20.94 -23.04
CA VAL A 301 31.72 -21.41 -23.76
C VAL A 301 32.53 -22.41 -22.92
N GLU A 302 32.77 -22.15 -21.64
CA GLU A 302 33.60 -23.01 -20.79
C GLU A 302 32.86 -24.29 -20.33
N TRP A 303 31.53 -24.24 -20.27
CA TRP A 303 30.66 -25.33 -19.79
C TRP A 303 29.55 -25.70 -20.79
N GLU A 304 29.86 -25.72 -22.08
CA GLU A 304 28.92 -26.03 -23.17
C GLU A 304 28.06 -27.28 -22.88
N ASP A 305 28.71 -28.36 -22.42
CA ASP A 305 28.04 -29.63 -22.11
C ASP A 305 26.90 -29.52 -21.08
N ARG A 306 26.97 -28.53 -20.18
CA ARG A 306 25.95 -28.30 -19.15
C ARG A 306 24.74 -27.53 -19.68
N VAL A 307 24.93 -26.70 -20.71
CA VAL A 307 23.92 -25.75 -21.19
C VAL A 307 23.33 -26.11 -22.55
N LYS A 308 24.02 -26.89 -23.38
CA LYS A 308 23.67 -27.14 -24.80
C LYS A 308 22.23 -27.60 -25.04
N ASN A 309 21.66 -28.38 -24.13
CA ASN A 309 20.29 -28.90 -24.25
C ASN A 309 19.20 -27.88 -23.84
N GLU A 310 19.59 -26.78 -23.18
CA GLU A 310 18.68 -25.74 -22.69
C GLU A 310 18.75 -24.44 -23.51
N ILE A 311 19.74 -24.28 -24.41
CA ILE A 311 19.94 -23.08 -25.25
C ILE A 311 18.73 -22.83 -26.17
N ASP A 312 18.15 -23.88 -26.76
CA ASP A 312 17.07 -23.76 -27.76
C ASP A 312 15.67 -23.58 -27.15
N VAL A 313 15.53 -23.58 -25.82
CA VAL A 313 14.24 -23.45 -25.10
C VAL A 313 13.91 -21.98 -24.79
N ASP A 314 14.67 -21.03 -25.35
CA ASP A 314 14.69 -19.62 -24.93
C ASP A 314 13.59 -18.73 -25.55
N VAL A 315 12.33 -19.16 -25.45
CA VAL A 315 11.16 -18.40 -25.92
C VAL A 315 10.37 -17.82 -24.73
N GLY A 316 10.92 -16.77 -24.08
CA GLY A 316 10.28 -15.98 -22.99
C GLY A 316 10.60 -16.45 -21.56
N ARG A 317 10.17 -15.80 -20.45
CA ARG A 317 9.70 -14.42 -20.23
C ARG A 317 10.80 -13.67 -19.46
N GLY A 318 11.21 -12.49 -19.95
CA GLY A 318 12.04 -11.54 -19.19
C GLY A 318 11.44 -11.16 -17.83
N GLY A 319 12.26 -10.52 -16.99
CA GLY A 319 11.96 -10.20 -15.59
C GLY A 319 11.35 -8.82 -15.38
N VAL A 320 11.04 -8.50 -14.11
CA VAL A 320 10.61 -7.16 -13.68
C VAL A 320 11.76 -6.15 -13.70
N LEU A 321 13.02 -6.63 -13.65
CA LEU A 321 14.26 -5.84 -13.60
C LEU A 321 15.13 -5.92 -14.87
N LEU A 322 15.13 -7.06 -15.56
CA LEU A 322 15.84 -7.25 -16.83
C LEU A 322 14.78 -7.35 -17.94
N SER A 323 14.87 -6.44 -18.92
CA SER A 323 13.91 -6.31 -20.02
C SER A 323 13.80 -7.61 -20.83
N ASP A 324 14.93 -8.29 -21.03
CA ASP A 324 15.02 -9.58 -21.71
C ASP A 324 15.33 -10.69 -20.70
N ARG A 325 14.96 -11.93 -21.05
CA ARG A 325 15.34 -13.08 -20.23
C ARG A 325 16.86 -13.22 -20.26
N PRO A 326 17.53 -13.39 -19.10
CA PRO A 326 18.97 -13.58 -19.08
C PRO A 326 19.41 -14.87 -19.77
N ARG A 327 20.59 -14.83 -20.42
CA ARG A 327 21.17 -15.99 -21.09
C ARG A 327 21.38 -17.18 -20.15
N ILE A 328 21.40 -18.37 -20.72
CA ILE A 328 21.38 -19.62 -19.95
C ILE A 328 22.62 -19.77 -19.05
N GLY A 329 23.79 -19.32 -19.50
CA GLY A 329 25.04 -19.46 -18.74
C GLY A 329 25.01 -18.74 -17.40
N ILE A 330 24.52 -17.49 -17.37
CA ILE A 330 24.43 -16.76 -16.10
C ILE A 330 23.36 -17.34 -15.17
N ARG A 331 22.28 -17.90 -15.73
CA ARG A 331 21.25 -18.59 -14.95
C ARG A 331 21.84 -19.83 -14.28
N HIS A 332 22.61 -20.66 -14.99
CA HIS A 332 23.30 -21.82 -14.40
C HIS A 332 24.29 -21.41 -13.31
N PHE A 333 25.14 -20.41 -13.57
CA PHE A 333 26.06 -19.92 -12.54
C PHE A 333 25.33 -19.40 -11.28
N THR A 334 24.19 -18.72 -11.48
CA THR A 334 23.33 -18.29 -10.38
C THR A 334 22.83 -19.49 -9.57
N ARG A 335 22.32 -20.54 -10.24
CA ARG A 335 21.81 -21.75 -9.57
C ARG A 335 22.87 -22.39 -8.67
N GLU A 336 24.11 -22.49 -9.14
CA GLU A 336 25.23 -23.08 -8.40
C GLU A 336 25.66 -22.24 -7.18
N THR A 337 25.49 -20.93 -7.25
CA THR A 337 25.91 -19.99 -6.19
C THR A 337 24.75 -19.49 -5.32
N LEU A 338 23.52 -19.90 -5.63
CA LEU A 338 22.29 -19.32 -5.10
C LEU A 338 22.20 -19.36 -3.57
N ASP A 339 22.56 -20.49 -2.94
CA ASP A 339 22.50 -20.60 -1.47
C ASP A 339 23.37 -19.56 -0.77
N LYS A 340 24.61 -19.39 -1.23
CA LYS A 340 25.54 -18.40 -0.67
C LYS A 340 25.08 -16.97 -0.97
N THR A 341 24.57 -16.72 -2.17
CA THR A 341 24.04 -15.40 -2.55
C THR A 341 22.80 -15.03 -1.72
N ILE A 342 21.87 -15.96 -1.51
CA ILE A 342 20.69 -15.75 -0.67
C ILE A 342 21.09 -15.50 0.78
N GLN A 343 22.06 -16.24 1.33
CA GLN A 343 22.54 -16.00 2.70
C GLN A 343 23.07 -14.57 2.88
N VAL A 344 23.84 -14.05 1.93
CA VAL A 344 24.33 -12.65 1.95
C VAL A 344 23.15 -11.68 1.89
N ILE A 345 22.22 -11.87 0.96
CA ILE A 345 21.04 -10.98 0.83
C ILE A 345 20.19 -10.97 2.11
N LEU A 346 19.95 -12.14 2.72
CA LEU A 346 19.16 -12.25 3.93
C LEU A 346 19.85 -11.62 5.14
N ALA A 347 21.17 -11.77 5.25
CA ALA A 347 21.96 -11.06 6.27
C ALA A 347 21.85 -9.54 6.06
N ASP A 348 21.92 -9.07 4.81
CA ASP A 348 21.84 -7.66 4.48
C ASP A 348 20.46 -7.04 4.69
N LEU A 349 19.38 -7.83 4.50
CA LEU A 349 18.02 -7.45 4.91
C LEU A 349 17.83 -7.42 6.45
N GLY A 350 18.77 -7.99 7.20
CA GLY A 350 18.84 -7.91 8.65
C GLY A 350 19.71 -6.75 9.16
N ASP A 351 20.36 -6.00 8.28
CA ASP A 351 21.31 -4.96 8.66
C ASP A 351 20.63 -3.78 9.37
N TRP A 352 21.35 -3.08 10.24
CA TRP A 352 20.83 -1.91 10.95
C TRP A 352 20.66 -0.69 10.02
N SER A 353 21.45 -0.62 8.94
CA SER A 353 21.41 0.46 7.95
C SER A 353 20.24 0.30 6.96
N VAL A 354 19.41 1.35 6.82
CA VAL A 354 18.29 1.38 5.85
C VAL A 354 18.81 1.25 4.42
N ASP A 355 19.90 1.94 4.07
CA ASP A 355 20.48 1.93 2.72
C ASP A 355 20.94 0.52 2.32
N THR A 356 21.53 -0.20 3.26
CA THR A 356 21.98 -1.58 3.05
C THR A 356 20.80 -2.53 2.87
N ARG A 357 19.76 -2.41 3.70
CA ARG A 357 18.52 -3.20 3.54
C ARG A 357 17.81 -2.90 2.21
N ALA A 358 17.77 -1.63 1.79
CA ALA A 358 17.16 -1.23 0.53
C ALA A 358 17.94 -1.78 -0.68
N GLN A 359 19.27 -1.72 -0.66
CA GLN A 359 20.09 -2.35 -1.70
C GLN A 359 19.89 -3.88 -1.72
N ALA A 360 19.84 -4.54 -0.56
CA ALA A 360 19.59 -5.98 -0.48
C ALA A 360 18.22 -6.36 -1.07
N ALA A 361 17.18 -5.58 -0.80
CA ALA A 361 15.85 -5.78 -1.39
C ALA A 361 15.88 -5.68 -2.92
N ARG A 362 16.60 -4.69 -3.47
CA ARG A 362 16.80 -4.55 -4.92
C ARG A 362 17.61 -5.71 -5.51
N VAL A 363 18.69 -6.12 -4.84
CA VAL A 363 19.53 -7.26 -5.26
C VAL A 363 18.73 -8.57 -5.25
N LEU A 364 17.86 -8.80 -4.26
CA LEU A 364 16.92 -9.92 -4.26
C LEU A 364 16.05 -9.90 -5.52
N GLY A 365 15.50 -8.73 -5.86
CA GLY A 365 14.76 -8.51 -7.10
C GLY A 365 15.55 -8.89 -8.36
N ALA A 366 16.86 -8.62 -8.40
CA ALA A 366 17.73 -8.92 -9.54
C ALA A 366 18.10 -10.41 -9.64
N VAL A 367 18.25 -11.10 -8.51
CA VAL A 367 18.58 -12.54 -8.47
C VAL A 367 17.40 -13.40 -8.92
N ILE A 368 16.17 -13.02 -8.61
CA ILE A 368 14.98 -13.85 -8.91
C ILE A 368 14.85 -14.24 -10.39
N PRO A 369 14.93 -13.33 -11.39
CA PRO A 369 14.87 -13.73 -12.81
C PRO A 369 16.06 -14.58 -13.27
N LEU A 370 17.16 -14.61 -12.51
CA LEU A 370 18.33 -15.44 -12.79
C LEU A 370 18.18 -16.84 -12.15
N ALA A 371 17.60 -16.90 -10.95
CA ALA A 371 17.33 -18.14 -10.22
C ALA A 371 16.14 -18.93 -10.81
N GLU A 372 15.14 -18.23 -11.34
CA GLU A 372 13.89 -18.79 -11.87
C GLU A 372 13.22 -19.74 -10.85
N ALA A 373 12.77 -20.93 -11.29
CA ALA A 373 12.08 -21.91 -10.46
C ALA A 373 12.90 -22.39 -9.25
N ASN A 374 14.23 -22.26 -9.29
CA ASN A 374 15.12 -22.66 -8.19
C ASN A 374 14.92 -21.82 -6.93
N ILE A 375 14.30 -20.64 -7.03
CA ILE A 375 13.96 -19.83 -5.85
C ILE A 375 12.98 -20.56 -4.92
N SER A 376 12.18 -21.51 -5.45
CA SER A 376 11.22 -22.31 -4.68
C SER A 376 11.90 -23.10 -3.55
N GLY A 377 13.14 -23.54 -3.76
CA GLY A 377 13.92 -24.28 -2.76
C GLY A 377 14.37 -23.47 -1.55
N TYR A 378 14.16 -22.14 -1.56
CA TYR A 378 14.60 -21.23 -0.50
C TYR A 378 13.42 -20.54 0.21
N MET A 379 12.18 -20.96 -0.06
CA MET A 379 10.98 -20.34 0.50
C MET A 379 10.94 -20.39 2.03
N ASP A 380 11.43 -21.48 2.63
CA ASP A 380 11.58 -21.66 4.08
C ASP A 380 12.51 -20.60 4.71
N LYS A 381 13.59 -20.23 4.03
CA LYS A 381 14.54 -19.19 4.48
C LYS A 381 14.05 -17.78 4.17
N LEU A 382 13.39 -17.58 3.02
CA LEU A 382 12.92 -16.28 2.56
C LEU A 382 11.73 -15.78 3.38
N LEU A 383 10.69 -16.61 3.55
CA LEU A 383 9.41 -16.19 4.14
C LEU A 383 9.55 -15.54 5.52
N PRO A 384 10.30 -16.09 6.50
CA PRO A 384 10.45 -15.46 7.81
C PRO A 384 11.05 -14.04 7.75
N VAL A 385 12.04 -13.84 6.88
CA VAL A 385 12.67 -12.52 6.69
C VAL A 385 11.72 -11.57 5.97
N LEU A 386 11.02 -12.05 4.94
CA LEU A 386 10.04 -11.25 4.20
C LEU A 386 8.88 -10.78 5.10
N TYR A 387 8.34 -11.65 5.95
CA TYR A 387 7.28 -11.28 6.91
C TYR A 387 7.77 -10.22 7.89
N ARG A 388 8.99 -10.38 8.44
CA ARG A 388 9.58 -9.41 9.37
C ARG A 388 9.75 -8.03 8.73
N VAL A 389 10.38 -7.98 7.55
CA VAL A 389 10.68 -6.71 6.87
C VAL A 389 9.41 -6.06 6.34
N LEU A 390 8.53 -6.80 5.67
CA LEU A 390 7.27 -6.25 5.18
C LEU A 390 6.26 -5.95 6.29
N GLY A 391 6.45 -6.47 7.50
CA GLY A 391 5.59 -6.19 8.65
C GLY A 391 5.75 -4.79 9.25
N GLY A 392 6.89 -4.12 9.06
CA GLY A 392 7.12 -2.81 9.70
C GLY A 392 8.47 -2.12 9.46
N ASP A 393 9.22 -2.46 8.41
CA ASP A 393 10.47 -1.75 8.04
C ASP A 393 10.17 -0.41 7.32
N ASP A 394 11.22 0.31 6.94
CA ASP A 394 11.17 1.59 6.23
C ASP A 394 10.42 1.49 4.89
N ALA A 395 9.76 2.59 4.51
CA ALA A 395 8.96 2.68 3.29
C ALA A 395 9.78 2.40 2.01
N SER A 396 11.06 2.79 1.98
CA SER A 396 11.94 2.54 0.83
C SER A 396 12.26 1.05 0.67
N VAL A 397 12.62 0.38 1.77
CA VAL A 397 12.93 -1.05 1.82
C VAL A 397 11.69 -1.87 1.45
N THR A 398 10.55 -1.56 2.06
CA THR A 398 9.30 -2.30 1.82
C THR A 398 8.81 -2.14 0.38
N LYS A 399 8.99 -0.97 -0.24
CA LYS A 399 8.67 -0.73 -1.65
C LYS A 399 9.47 -1.65 -2.57
N ASP A 400 10.79 -1.68 -2.43
CA ASP A 400 11.65 -2.50 -3.29
C ASP A 400 11.43 -4.00 -3.03
N LEU A 401 11.22 -4.38 -1.76
CA LEU A 401 10.98 -5.76 -1.40
C LEU A 401 9.62 -6.28 -1.91
N LYS A 402 8.56 -5.45 -1.93
CA LYS A 402 7.27 -5.81 -2.56
C LYS A 402 7.45 -6.18 -4.04
N VAL A 403 8.32 -5.46 -4.77
CA VAL A 403 8.65 -5.80 -6.17
C VAL A 403 9.35 -7.15 -6.27
N ALA A 404 10.31 -7.41 -5.38
CA ALA A 404 10.98 -8.71 -5.32
C ALA A 404 10.00 -9.86 -5.03
N VAL A 405 9.08 -9.70 -4.08
CA VAL A 405 8.08 -10.75 -3.77
C VAL A 405 7.17 -11.06 -4.96
N VAL A 406 6.78 -10.05 -5.76
CA VAL A 406 6.07 -10.28 -7.03
C VAL A 406 6.93 -11.10 -8.00
N GLY A 407 8.23 -10.83 -8.05
CA GLY A 407 9.18 -11.67 -8.79
C GLY A 407 9.17 -13.12 -8.30
N VAL A 408 9.20 -13.36 -6.99
CA VAL A 408 9.17 -14.72 -6.42
C VAL A 408 7.89 -15.44 -6.85
N GLY A 409 6.73 -14.77 -6.76
CA GLY A 409 5.44 -15.32 -7.17
C GLY A 409 5.36 -15.75 -8.63
N ARG A 410 6.20 -15.18 -9.51
CA ARG A 410 6.27 -15.55 -10.93
C ARG A 410 6.85 -16.94 -11.17
N TYR A 411 7.75 -17.38 -10.31
CA TYR A 411 8.52 -18.62 -10.49
C TYR A 411 8.18 -19.73 -9.49
N VAL A 412 7.53 -19.39 -8.38
CA VAL A 412 7.08 -20.36 -7.38
C VAL A 412 5.67 -20.82 -7.70
N ASP A 413 5.44 -22.13 -7.63
CA ASP A 413 4.11 -22.71 -7.80
C ASP A 413 3.15 -22.12 -6.74
N PRO A 414 1.99 -21.55 -7.15
CA PRO A 414 1.00 -21.00 -6.23
C PRO A 414 0.56 -21.97 -5.14
N LYS A 415 0.50 -23.28 -5.43
CA LYS A 415 0.15 -24.32 -4.46
C LYS A 415 1.14 -24.37 -3.31
N ILE A 416 2.44 -24.31 -3.61
CA ILE A 416 3.50 -24.31 -2.61
C ILE A 416 3.48 -22.98 -1.84
N ALA A 417 3.44 -21.86 -2.57
CA ALA A 417 3.44 -20.52 -1.99
C ALA A 417 2.28 -20.30 -1.01
N VAL A 418 1.04 -20.56 -1.44
CA VAL A 418 -0.16 -20.37 -0.61
C VAL A 418 -0.16 -21.32 0.58
N SER A 419 0.18 -22.60 0.38
CA SER A 419 0.19 -23.59 1.46
C SER A 419 1.18 -23.22 2.57
N LEU A 420 2.38 -22.76 2.22
CA LEU A 420 3.38 -22.32 3.20
C LEU A 420 2.92 -21.04 3.93
N VAL A 421 2.48 -20.02 3.19
CA VAL A 421 2.14 -18.71 3.77
C VAL A 421 0.93 -18.81 4.70
N VAL A 422 -0.14 -19.48 4.28
CA VAL A 422 -1.33 -19.68 5.12
C VAL A 422 -1.02 -20.64 6.28
N GLY A 423 -0.15 -21.63 6.06
CA GLY A 423 0.36 -22.49 7.13
C GLY A 423 1.06 -21.70 8.24
N HIS A 424 2.02 -20.83 7.90
CA HIS A 424 2.73 -20.00 8.87
C HIS A 424 1.81 -19.04 9.62
N ALA A 425 0.81 -18.48 8.93
CA ALA A 425 -0.17 -17.59 9.56
C ALA A 425 -0.98 -18.30 10.66
N ARG A 426 -1.33 -19.59 10.45
CA ARG A 426 -2.14 -20.38 11.38
C ARG A 426 -1.38 -20.95 12.56
N VAL A 427 -0.08 -21.19 12.43
CA VAL A 427 0.74 -21.79 13.50
C VAL A 427 0.98 -20.82 14.66
N ASN A 428 0.93 -19.51 14.41
CA ASN A 428 1.00 -18.47 15.44
C ASN A 428 -0.30 -17.64 15.48
N PRO A 429 -1.40 -18.17 16.04
CA PRO A 429 -2.65 -17.41 16.15
C PRO A 429 -2.52 -16.18 17.07
N ASP A 430 -1.60 -16.20 18.04
CA ASP A 430 -1.24 -15.04 18.88
C ASP A 430 -0.21 -14.11 18.22
N SER A 431 0.02 -14.23 16.91
CA SER A 431 1.01 -13.41 16.21
C SER A 431 0.63 -11.93 16.23
N SER A 432 1.63 -11.07 16.38
CA SER A 432 1.43 -9.62 16.39
C SER A 432 0.76 -9.13 15.09
N ALA A 433 -0.02 -8.06 15.17
CA ALA A 433 -0.61 -7.40 13.99
C ALA A 433 0.44 -7.05 12.91
N THR A 434 1.69 -6.80 13.33
CA THR A 434 2.84 -6.58 12.42
C THR A 434 3.25 -7.83 11.66
N HIS A 435 3.21 -9.01 12.28
CA HIS A 435 3.50 -10.27 11.60
C HIS A 435 2.42 -10.57 10.55
N LEU A 436 1.14 -10.45 10.93
CA LEU A 436 0.02 -10.62 9.99
C LEU A 436 0.08 -9.64 8.81
N THR A 437 0.46 -8.38 9.08
CA THR A 437 0.73 -7.38 8.03
C THR A 437 1.80 -7.87 7.04
N GLY A 438 2.92 -8.41 7.56
CA GLY A 438 3.97 -9.01 6.73
C GLY A 438 3.48 -10.20 5.91
N VAL A 439 2.72 -11.11 6.52
CA VAL A 439 2.11 -12.28 5.86
C VAL A 439 1.19 -11.86 4.71
N LEU A 440 0.28 -10.92 4.94
CA LEU A 440 -0.66 -10.43 3.92
C LEU A 440 0.07 -9.76 2.77
N ARG A 441 1.08 -8.91 3.05
CA ARG A 441 1.90 -8.27 2.01
C ARG A 441 2.67 -9.28 1.17
N VAL A 442 3.23 -10.32 1.81
CA VAL A 442 3.90 -11.40 1.08
C VAL A 442 2.90 -12.16 0.21
N LEU A 443 1.75 -12.52 0.77
CA LEU A 443 0.70 -13.26 0.06
C LEU A 443 0.20 -12.48 -1.17
N ALA A 444 -0.08 -11.18 -1.01
CA ALA A 444 -0.49 -10.31 -2.12
C ALA A 444 0.59 -10.28 -3.22
N GLY A 445 1.86 -10.13 -2.86
CA GLY A 445 2.96 -10.12 -3.82
C GLY A 445 3.08 -11.44 -4.59
N LEU A 446 3.05 -12.58 -3.89
CA LEU A 446 3.17 -13.90 -4.50
C LEU A 446 2.00 -14.18 -5.46
N VAL A 447 0.77 -13.91 -5.05
CA VAL A 447 -0.43 -14.10 -5.88
C VAL A 447 -0.41 -13.16 -7.10
N LYS A 448 0.00 -11.91 -6.91
CA LYS A 448 0.13 -10.93 -8.01
C LYS A 448 1.12 -11.40 -9.07
N GLY A 449 2.26 -11.95 -8.64
CA GLY A 449 3.31 -12.47 -9.51
C GLY A 449 2.93 -13.74 -10.27
N ALA A 450 2.06 -14.56 -9.69
CA ALA A 450 1.66 -15.85 -10.25
C ALA A 450 1.00 -15.69 -11.63
N VAL A 451 1.40 -16.54 -12.59
CA VAL A 451 0.82 -16.56 -13.95
C VAL A 451 -0.67 -16.92 -13.89
N GLY A 452 -1.03 -17.86 -13.04
CA GLY A 452 -2.40 -18.21 -12.68
C GLY A 452 -2.42 -18.84 -11.29
N VAL A 453 -3.56 -18.83 -10.63
CA VAL A 453 -3.76 -19.46 -9.32
C VAL A 453 -4.90 -20.46 -9.45
N GLY A 454 -4.70 -21.71 -9.03
CA GLY A 454 -5.72 -22.75 -9.08
C GLY A 454 -6.90 -22.44 -8.17
N GLU A 455 -8.05 -23.07 -8.42
CA GLU A 455 -9.27 -22.85 -7.62
C GLU A 455 -9.08 -23.23 -6.16
N THR A 456 -8.46 -24.38 -5.90
CA THR A 456 -8.15 -24.83 -4.53
C THR A 456 -7.29 -23.82 -3.78
N GLU A 457 -6.26 -23.27 -4.42
CA GLU A 457 -5.39 -22.28 -3.80
C GLU A 457 -6.12 -20.95 -3.55
N ARG A 458 -6.94 -20.48 -4.50
CA ARG A 458 -7.77 -19.27 -4.32
C ARG A 458 -8.75 -19.45 -3.17
N GLU A 459 -9.38 -20.61 -3.06
CA GLU A 459 -10.31 -20.93 -1.98
C GLU A 459 -9.61 -20.99 -0.61
N VAL A 460 -8.38 -21.53 -0.53
CA VAL A 460 -7.57 -21.49 0.69
C VAL A 460 -7.26 -20.05 1.12
N VAL A 461 -6.89 -19.18 0.17
CA VAL A 461 -6.66 -17.76 0.45
C VAL A 461 -7.97 -17.07 0.88
N ALA A 462 -9.07 -17.31 0.16
CA ALA A 462 -10.35 -16.70 0.46
C ALA A 462 -10.86 -17.09 1.85
N ARG A 463 -10.74 -18.37 2.25
CA ARG A 463 -11.05 -18.82 3.62
C ARG A 463 -10.17 -18.17 4.67
N PHE A 464 -8.87 -18.00 4.38
CA PHE A 464 -7.95 -17.33 5.28
C PHE A 464 -8.35 -15.85 5.49
N LEU A 465 -8.69 -15.13 4.42
CA LEU A 465 -9.16 -13.75 4.53
C LEU A 465 -10.53 -13.65 5.22
N ALA A 466 -11.43 -14.60 4.97
CA ALA A 466 -12.77 -14.65 5.56
C ALA A 466 -12.78 -15.07 7.03
N ALA A 467 -11.63 -15.45 7.61
CA ALA A 467 -11.52 -15.69 9.04
C ALA A 467 -11.82 -14.40 9.84
N GLY A 468 -12.55 -14.53 10.96
CA GLY A 468 -13.07 -13.38 11.70
C GLY A 468 -11.96 -12.50 12.30
N ASP A 469 -10.87 -13.10 12.74
CA ASP A 469 -9.66 -12.44 13.23
C ASP A 469 -8.90 -11.64 12.14
N VAL A 470 -9.18 -11.89 10.86
CA VAL A 470 -8.55 -11.21 9.72
C VAL A 470 -9.44 -10.11 9.15
N SER A 471 -10.68 -10.43 8.76
CA SER A 471 -11.57 -9.49 8.04
C SER A 471 -12.69 -8.87 8.86
N LEU A 472 -13.04 -9.38 10.04
CA LEU A 472 -13.99 -8.72 10.96
C LEU A 472 -13.26 -7.75 11.91
N THR A 473 -12.33 -6.97 11.35
CA THR A 473 -11.57 -5.94 12.07
C THR A 473 -12.03 -4.55 11.67
N GLU A 474 -12.14 -3.64 12.64
CA GLU A 474 -12.36 -2.21 12.35
C GLU A 474 -11.04 -1.46 12.08
N SER A 475 -9.89 -2.15 12.14
CA SER A 475 -8.58 -1.55 11.85
C SER A 475 -8.40 -1.32 10.35
N VAL A 476 -8.44 -0.05 9.93
CA VAL A 476 -8.20 0.34 8.53
C VAL A 476 -6.81 -0.07 8.04
N VAL A 477 -5.79 -0.03 8.90
CA VAL A 477 -4.41 -0.41 8.53
C VAL A 477 -4.35 -1.88 8.12
N LEU A 478 -4.97 -2.77 8.90
CA LEU A 478 -5.04 -4.19 8.55
C LEU A 478 -5.98 -4.42 7.36
N GLY A 479 -7.10 -3.70 7.32
CA GLY A 479 -8.07 -3.77 6.22
C GLY A 479 -7.46 -3.40 4.86
N VAL A 480 -6.52 -2.44 4.79
CA VAL A 480 -5.78 -2.14 3.56
C VAL A 480 -5.02 -3.37 3.06
N GLU A 481 -4.29 -4.06 3.94
CA GLU A 481 -3.50 -5.23 3.53
C GLU A 481 -4.38 -6.41 3.13
N VAL A 482 -5.51 -6.61 3.82
CA VAL A 482 -6.54 -7.59 3.42
C VAL A 482 -7.12 -7.22 2.05
N SER A 483 -7.40 -5.94 1.81
CA SER A 483 -7.96 -5.46 0.54
C SER A 483 -7.00 -5.66 -0.65
N GLU A 484 -5.68 -5.55 -0.42
CA GLU A 484 -4.67 -5.80 -1.45
C GLU A 484 -4.66 -7.29 -1.86
N VAL A 485 -4.70 -8.21 -0.89
CA VAL A 485 -4.81 -9.66 -1.19
C VAL A 485 -6.14 -9.95 -1.89
N LEU A 486 -7.25 -9.42 -1.37
CA LEU A 486 -8.58 -9.59 -1.95
C LEU A 486 -8.61 -9.19 -3.43
N LYS A 487 -8.10 -7.99 -3.74
CA LYS A 487 -8.07 -7.46 -5.11
C LYS A 487 -7.26 -8.36 -6.04
N VAL A 488 -6.02 -8.72 -5.67
CA VAL A 488 -5.17 -9.54 -6.55
C VAL A 488 -5.71 -10.95 -6.74
N VAL A 489 -6.42 -11.53 -5.76
CA VAL A 489 -7.05 -12.84 -5.92
C VAL A 489 -8.29 -12.72 -6.80
N ALA A 490 -9.14 -11.71 -6.60
CA ALA A 490 -10.34 -11.48 -7.40
C ALA A 490 -10.03 -11.24 -8.89
N GLU A 491 -8.96 -10.49 -9.19
CA GLU A 491 -8.44 -10.33 -10.56
C GLU A 491 -8.04 -11.65 -11.23
N LYS A 492 -7.64 -12.67 -10.44
CA LYS A 492 -7.31 -14.03 -10.95
C LYS A 492 -8.52 -14.94 -11.05
N VAL A 493 -9.67 -14.53 -10.51
CA VAL A 493 -10.97 -15.19 -10.67
C VAL A 493 -11.63 -14.76 -11.98
N GLY A 494 -11.54 -13.46 -12.31
CA GLY A 494 -12.02 -12.87 -13.57
C GLY A 494 -11.28 -13.43 -14.79
N GLY A 495 -12.01 -13.71 -15.87
CA GLY A 495 -11.43 -14.22 -17.13
C GLY A 495 -11.61 -15.72 -17.44
N ARG A 496 -12.32 -16.50 -16.60
CA ARG A 496 -12.82 -17.83 -16.98
C ARG A 496 -14.33 -17.89 -16.75
N GLY A 497 -15.09 -17.95 -17.84
CA GLY A 497 -16.56 -18.05 -17.87
C GLY A 497 -17.08 -19.35 -17.26
N GLY A 498 -16.93 -19.51 -15.95
CA GLY A 498 -17.58 -20.54 -15.15
C GLY A 498 -18.77 -19.94 -14.42
N ASP A 499 -19.96 -20.25 -14.92
CA ASP A 499 -21.28 -19.75 -14.48
C ASP A 499 -21.77 -20.36 -13.14
N GLY A 500 -20.86 -20.80 -12.27
CA GLY A 500 -21.17 -21.55 -11.04
C GLY A 500 -20.96 -20.78 -9.73
N ASP A 501 -21.74 -21.14 -8.70
CA ASP A 501 -21.55 -20.74 -7.28
C ASP A 501 -20.24 -21.32 -6.74
N ARG A 502 -19.11 -20.70 -7.10
CA ARG A 502 -17.79 -21.10 -6.62
C ARG A 502 -17.57 -20.60 -5.20
N GLU A 503 -17.05 -21.47 -4.35
CA GLU A 503 -16.78 -21.15 -2.94
C GLU A 503 -15.72 -20.05 -2.79
N ASP A 504 -14.69 -20.04 -3.65
CA ASP A 504 -13.67 -18.99 -3.64
C ASP A 504 -14.27 -17.60 -3.92
N GLY A 505 -15.11 -17.48 -4.94
CA GLY A 505 -15.81 -16.25 -5.29
C GLY A 505 -16.76 -15.76 -4.21
N TYR A 506 -17.51 -16.68 -3.57
CA TYR A 506 -18.40 -16.36 -2.46
C TYR A 506 -17.63 -15.81 -1.24
N LEU A 507 -16.55 -16.48 -0.84
CA LEU A 507 -15.74 -16.05 0.31
C LEU A 507 -15.06 -14.70 0.06
N LEU A 508 -14.58 -14.45 -1.17
CA LEU A 508 -14.04 -13.13 -1.55
C LEU A 508 -15.13 -12.06 -1.52
N PHE A 509 -16.35 -12.38 -1.96
CA PHE A 509 -17.50 -11.48 -1.84
C PHE A 509 -17.80 -11.13 -0.38
N VAL A 510 -17.79 -12.11 0.53
CA VAL A 510 -17.95 -11.89 1.98
C VAL A 510 -16.88 -10.93 2.51
N VAL A 511 -15.61 -11.16 2.18
CA VAL A 511 -14.50 -10.28 2.60
C VAL A 511 -14.66 -8.87 2.03
N ALA A 512 -15.04 -8.74 0.76
CA ALA A 512 -15.28 -7.44 0.14
C ALA A 512 -16.40 -6.69 0.85
N MET A 513 -17.52 -7.36 1.15
CA MET A 513 -18.64 -6.79 1.89
C MET A 513 -18.23 -6.30 3.28
N ARG A 514 -17.42 -7.07 4.01
CA ARG A 514 -16.88 -6.66 5.31
C ARG A 514 -16.07 -5.37 5.20
N LEU A 515 -15.18 -5.27 4.21
CA LEU A 515 -14.29 -4.12 4.02
C LEU A 515 -15.03 -2.85 3.59
N VAL A 516 -15.99 -2.93 2.64
CA VAL A 516 -16.78 -1.75 2.22
C VAL A 516 -17.72 -1.24 3.32
N SER A 517 -18.03 -2.08 4.31
CA SER A 517 -18.85 -1.75 5.47
C SER A 517 -18.06 -1.23 6.68
N VAL A 518 -16.73 -1.14 6.58
CA VAL A 518 -15.90 -0.51 7.62
C VAL A 518 -16.17 0.99 7.65
N LYS A 519 -16.61 1.49 8.82
CA LYS A 519 -16.86 2.92 9.01
C LYS A 519 -15.55 3.71 8.92
N GLY A 520 -15.58 4.79 8.15
CA GLY A 520 -14.45 5.70 8.01
C GLY A 520 -14.79 6.85 7.08
N GLY A 521 -13.77 7.37 6.41
CA GLY A 521 -13.91 8.40 5.38
C GLY A 521 -12.53 8.82 4.88
N ASP A 522 -12.49 9.71 3.90
CA ASP A 522 -11.26 10.10 3.19
C ASP A 522 -10.19 10.74 4.09
N LYS A 523 -10.55 11.15 5.31
CA LYS A 523 -9.62 11.67 6.33
C LYS A 523 -8.86 10.56 7.07
N VAL A 524 -9.31 9.32 7.02
CA VAL A 524 -8.66 8.17 7.67
C VAL A 524 -7.64 7.57 6.70
N ALA A 525 -6.37 7.59 7.08
CA ALA A 525 -5.28 7.11 6.23
C ALA A 525 -5.54 5.64 5.80
N GLY A 526 -5.47 5.40 4.49
CA GLY A 526 -5.69 4.08 3.89
C GLY A 526 -7.15 3.70 3.65
N TRP A 527 -8.14 4.41 4.20
CA TRP A 527 -9.55 4.03 4.07
C TRP A 527 -10.03 4.05 2.61
N THR A 528 -9.73 5.11 1.87
CA THR A 528 -10.11 5.23 0.44
C THR A 528 -9.45 4.13 -0.41
N GLN A 529 -8.20 3.75 -0.10
CA GLN A 529 -7.51 2.65 -0.79
C GLN A 529 -8.17 1.30 -0.48
N MET A 530 -8.47 1.04 0.80
CA MET A 530 -9.13 -0.20 1.24
C MET A 530 -10.49 -0.38 0.55
N VAL A 531 -11.34 0.65 0.60
CA VAL A 531 -12.66 0.60 -0.03
C VAL A 531 -12.52 0.47 -1.54
N GLY A 532 -11.63 1.26 -2.18
CA GLY A 532 -11.38 1.18 -3.62
C GLY A 532 -10.95 -0.20 -4.08
N ASN A 533 -10.04 -0.85 -3.35
CA ASN A 533 -9.60 -2.22 -3.64
C ASN A 533 -10.73 -3.25 -3.48
N ALA A 534 -11.59 -3.09 -2.47
CA ALA A 534 -12.76 -3.95 -2.29
C ALA A 534 -13.80 -3.77 -3.40
N GLU A 535 -14.03 -2.53 -3.87
CA GLU A 535 -14.88 -2.25 -5.03
C GLU A 535 -14.31 -2.83 -6.32
N ASP A 536 -12.99 -2.74 -6.52
CA ASP A 536 -12.31 -3.37 -7.66
C ASP A 536 -12.53 -4.89 -7.65
N ALA A 537 -12.40 -5.52 -6.48
CA ALA A 537 -12.66 -6.95 -6.33
C ALA A 537 -14.13 -7.31 -6.63
N LEU A 538 -15.10 -6.54 -6.13
CA LEU A 538 -16.52 -6.73 -6.43
C LEU A 538 -16.79 -6.61 -7.94
N ARG A 539 -16.15 -5.66 -8.63
CA ARG A 539 -16.25 -5.53 -10.09
C ARG A 539 -15.68 -6.73 -10.83
N SER A 540 -14.51 -7.24 -10.42
CA SER A 540 -13.94 -8.46 -11.01
C SER A 540 -14.83 -9.69 -10.79
N LEU A 541 -15.51 -9.78 -9.64
CA LEU A 541 -16.45 -10.87 -9.35
C LEU A 541 -17.78 -10.73 -10.13
N ALA A 542 -18.15 -9.52 -10.53
CA ALA A 542 -19.36 -9.20 -11.27
C ALA A 542 -19.26 -9.38 -12.80
N GLU A 543 -18.09 -9.73 -13.35
CA GLU A 543 -17.90 -9.94 -14.80
C GLU A 543 -18.80 -11.03 -15.43
N GLY A 544 -19.59 -11.76 -14.63
CA GLY A 544 -20.60 -12.74 -15.08
C GLY A 544 -22.03 -12.45 -14.63
N GLY A 545 -22.36 -11.22 -14.22
CA GLY A 545 -23.71 -10.82 -13.79
C GLY A 545 -23.77 -10.17 -12.42
N ASN A 546 -24.97 -10.01 -11.88
CA ASN A 546 -25.17 -9.37 -10.58
C ASN A 546 -24.64 -10.26 -9.44
N VAL A 547 -23.48 -9.88 -8.89
CA VAL A 547 -22.81 -10.63 -7.80
C VAL A 547 -23.66 -10.69 -6.52
N TYR A 548 -24.49 -9.68 -6.27
CA TYR A 548 -25.38 -9.64 -5.10
C TYR A 548 -26.53 -10.62 -5.23
N GLU A 549 -27.13 -10.73 -6.43
CA GLU A 549 -28.15 -11.75 -6.72
C GLU A 549 -27.57 -13.15 -6.63
N ARG A 550 -26.40 -13.37 -7.24
CA ARG A 550 -25.73 -14.68 -7.27
C ARG A 550 -25.46 -15.23 -5.87
N TYR A 551 -24.94 -14.40 -4.96
CA TYR A 551 -24.55 -14.83 -3.62
C TYR A 551 -25.58 -14.52 -2.54
N PHE A 552 -26.78 -14.02 -2.88
CA PHE A 552 -27.76 -13.54 -1.91
C PHE A 552 -28.08 -14.61 -0.86
N ASP A 553 -28.55 -15.78 -1.29
CA ASP A 553 -29.04 -16.83 -0.38
C ASP A 553 -27.95 -17.35 0.55
N LYS A 554 -26.75 -17.53 0.01
CA LYS A 554 -25.60 -18.03 0.75
C LYS A 554 -25.06 -16.99 1.73
N PHE A 555 -24.96 -15.73 1.30
CA PHE A 555 -24.56 -14.61 2.16
C PHE A 555 -25.58 -14.40 3.28
N TRP A 556 -26.86 -14.38 2.93
CA TRP A 556 -27.95 -14.17 3.85
C TRP A 556 -28.00 -15.26 4.93
N SER A 557 -27.96 -16.53 4.54
CA SER A 557 -28.00 -17.65 5.50
C SER A 557 -26.78 -17.71 6.42
N ASN A 558 -25.57 -17.54 5.89
CA ASN A 558 -24.34 -17.73 6.65
C ASN A 558 -23.91 -16.51 7.48
N GLU A 559 -24.05 -15.30 6.94
CA GLU A 559 -23.52 -14.08 7.57
C GLU A 559 -24.60 -13.35 8.39
N ILE A 560 -25.87 -13.39 7.95
CA ILE A 560 -26.95 -12.57 8.50
C ILE A 560 -27.93 -13.38 9.35
N ALA A 561 -28.72 -14.25 8.73
CA ALA A 561 -29.88 -14.90 9.36
C ALA A 561 -29.47 -15.78 10.56
N LYS A 562 -28.31 -16.45 10.47
CA LYS A 562 -27.79 -17.27 11.57
C LYS A 562 -27.35 -16.46 12.80
N ASN A 563 -26.99 -15.19 12.62
CA ASN A 563 -26.34 -14.37 13.66
C ASN A 563 -27.24 -13.26 14.22
N VAL A 564 -28.36 -12.92 13.56
CA VAL A 564 -29.26 -11.82 13.99
C VAL A 564 -29.74 -11.97 15.43
N ALA A 565 -30.00 -13.20 15.88
CA ALA A 565 -30.44 -13.49 17.24
C ALA A 565 -29.36 -13.20 18.29
N SER A 566 -28.07 -13.30 17.95
CA SER A 566 -26.95 -13.01 18.84
C SER A 566 -26.44 -11.57 18.77
N TRP A 567 -26.95 -10.73 17.86
CA TRP A 567 -26.50 -9.33 17.77
C TRP A 567 -26.79 -8.54 19.04
N THR A 568 -25.76 -7.81 19.48
CA THR A 568 -25.75 -6.89 20.63
C THR A 568 -25.28 -5.51 20.17
N ARG A 569 -25.20 -4.53 21.07
CA ARG A 569 -24.60 -3.21 20.82
C ARG A 569 -23.16 -3.26 20.31
N PHE A 570 -22.46 -4.38 20.47
CA PHE A 570 -21.10 -4.57 19.98
C PHE A 570 -21.03 -5.13 18.56
N SER A 571 -22.15 -5.57 17.98
CA SER A 571 -22.23 -6.11 16.60
C SER A 571 -22.34 -5.00 15.55
N THR A 572 -21.58 -3.91 15.73
CA THR A 572 -21.68 -2.70 14.91
C THR A 572 -21.28 -2.96 13.46
N LEU A 573 -20.26 -3.80 13.21
CA LEU A 573 -19.80 -4.10 11.87
C LEU A 573 -20.81 -4.99 11.12
N GLU A 574 -21.36 -6.00 11.77
CA GLU A 574 -22.34 -6.93 11.19
C GLU A 574 -23.62 -6.21 10.77
N VAL A 575 -24.10 -5.27 11.59
CA VAL A 575 -25.26 -4.45 11.25
C VAL A 575 -24.96 -3.50 10.08
N ARG A 576 -23.75 -2.93 10.00
CA ARG A 576 -23.31 -2.14 8.83
C ARG A 576 -23.16 -2.99 7.58
N ILE A 577 -22.71 -4.24 7.72
CA ILE A 577 -22.62 -5.21 6.63
C ILE A 577 -24.01 -5.46 6.05
N LEU A 578 -25.01 -5.69 6.89
CA LEU A 578 -26.41 -5.82 6.46
C LEU A 578 -26.90 -4.57 5.73
N ASP A 579 -26.71 -3.38 6.31
CA ASP A 579 -27.14 -2.11 5.69
C ASP A 579 -26.52 -1.92 4.30
N THR A 580 -25.19 -2.12 4.21
CA THR A 580 -24.43 -1.95 2.98
C THR A 580 -24.84 -2.99 1.94
N PHE A 581 -25.01 -4.25 2.35
CA PHE A 581 -25.42 -5.33 1.46
C PHE A 581 -26.80 -5.06 0.86
N LEU A 582 -27.81 -4.77 1.68
CA LEU A 582 -29.18 -4.57 1.20
C LEU A 582 -29.30 -3.33 0.31
N LYS A 583 -28.62 -2.22 0.65
CA LYS A 583 -28.60 -1.01 -0.18
C LYS A 583 -27.95 -1.24 -1.54
N ARG A 584 -26.96 -2.13 -1.64
CA ARG A 584 -26.27 -2.48 -2.89
C ARG A 584 -26.97 -3.57 -3.70
N ALA A 585 -27.63 -4.50 -3.03
CA ALA A 585 -28.37 -5.59 -3.67
C ALA A 585 -29.59 -5.08 -4.48
N GLY A 586 -30.13 -3.92 -4.11
CA GLY A 586 -31.17 -3.24 -4.90
C GLY A 586 -32.39 -4.13 -5.13
N ALA A 587 -32.79 -4.30 -6.39
CA ALA A 587 -33.99 -5.07 -6.75
C ALA A 587 -33.94 -6.54 -6.31
N ALA A 588 -32.75 -7.12 -6.06
CA ALA A 588 -32.60 -8.49 -5.56
C ALA A 588 -33.27 -8.70 -4.19
N VAL A 589 -33.37 -7.63 -3.38
CA VAL A 589 -33.96 -7.69 -2.04
C VAL A 589 -35.43 -8.09 -2.08
N GLY A 590 -36.22 -7.54 -3.02
CA GLY A 590 -37.65 -7.86 -3.11
C GLY A 590 -37.94 -9.32 -3.49
N ALA A 591 -37.05 -9.98 -4.24
CA ALA A 591 -37.18 -11.41 -4.54
C ALA A 591 -37.05 -12.31 -3.29
N LYS A 592 -36.50 -11.77 -2.20
CA LYS A 592 -36.27 -12.45 -0.92
C LYS A 592 -36.99 -11.75 0.23
N LEU A 593 -38.05 -11.01 -0.09
CA LEU A 593 -38.78 -10.15 0.84
C LEU A 593 -39.18 -10.86 2.14
N LYS A 594 -39.71 -12.08 2.05
CA LYS A 594 -40.11 -12.86 3.23
C LYS A 594 -38.96 -13.04 4.22
N GLU A 595 -37.81 -13.49 3.73
CA GLU A 595 -36.63 -13.77 4.55
C GLU A 595 -36.08 -12.48 5.16
N VAL A 596 -36.09 -11.40 4.39
CA VAL A 596 -35.71 -10.05 4.84
C VAL A 596 -36.61 -9.61 6.00
N VAL A 597 -37.93 -9.62 5.81
CA VAL A 597 -38.89 -9.23 6.85
C VAL A 597 -38.71 -10.06 8.12
N ASP A 598 -38.42 -11.36 8.00
CA ASP A 598 -38.21 -12.25 9.15
C ASP A 598 -36.98 -11.86 9.96
N VAL A 599 -35.86 -11.57 9.31
CA VAL A 599 -34.63 -11.12 10.00
C VAL A 599 -34.84 -9.77 10.67
N PHE A 600 -35.51 -8.81 10.00
CA PHE A 600 -35.79 -7.52 10.61
C PHE A 600 -36.72 -7.65 11.82
N ALA A 601 -37.79 -8.46 11.73
CA ALA A 601 -38.71 -8.69 12.84
C ALA A 601 -38.00 -9.30 14.07
N VAL A 602 -37.07 -10.24 13.86
CA VAL A 602 -36.23 -10.78 14.95
C VAL A 602 -35.29 -9.72 15.52
N GLY A 603 -34.60 -8.96 14.63
CA GLY A 603 -33.60 -7.97 15.02
C GLY A 603 -34.14 -6.72 15.69
N VAL A 604 -35.40 -6.36 15.45
CA VAL A 604 -36.07 -5.19 16.06
C VAL A 604 -37.00 -5.55 17.23
N SER A 605 -37.05 -6.82 17.60
CA SER A 605 -37.88 -7.32 18.71
C SER A 605 -37.62 -6.57 20.02
N VAL A 606 -38.61 -6.56 20.91
CA VAL A 606 -38.63 -5.71 22.10
C VAL A 606 -37.51 -6.01 23.11
N GLU A 607 -36.93 -7.21 23.04
CA GLU A 607 -35.82 -7.69 23.89
C GLU A 607 -34.44 -7.25 23.38
N LYS A 608 -34.35 -6.75 22.14
CA LYS A 608 -33.07 -6.33 21.55
C LYS A 608 -32.60 -4.98 22.07
N GLU A 609 -31.27 -4.82 22.11
CA GLU A 609 -30.63 -3.59 22.56
C GLU A 609 -30.88 -2.43 21.58
N PHE A 610 -30.94 -1.21 22.13
CA PHE A 610 -31.34 0.00 21.40
C PHE A 610 -30.54 0.24 20.11
N GLU A 611 -29.22 0.12 20.15
CA GLU A 611 -28.31 0.43 19.05
C GLU A 611 -28.55 -0.46 17.82
N VAL A 612 -28.85 -1.75 18.04
CA VAL A 612 -29.18 -2.71 16.97
C VAL A 612 -30.53 -2.34 16.35
N ARG A 613 -31.54 -2.11 17.19
CA ARG A 613 -32.90 -1.77 16.74
C ARG A 613 -32.92 -0.47 15.94
N GLN A 614 -32.24 0.57 16.42
CA GLN A 614 -32.14 1.85 15.74
C GLN A 614 -31.55 1.69 14.34
N SER A 615 -30.44 0.97 14.23
CA SER A 615 -29.73 0.78 12.96
C SER A 615 -30.59 0.00 11.97
N LEU A 616 -31.20 -1.11 12.40
CA LEU A 616 -32.08 -1.91 11.55
C LEU A 616 -33.32 -1.11 11.11
N LEU A 617 -34.00 -0.40 12.00
CA LEU A 617 -35.16 0.41 11.60
C LEU A 617 -34.78 1.51 10.60
N THR A 618 -33.59 2.10 10.74
CA THR A 618 -33.08 3.10 9.79
C THR A 618 -32.84 2.47 8.41
N THR A 619 -32.16 1.32 8.35
CA THR A 619 -31.97 0.57 7.11
C THR A 619 -33.30 0.19 6.48
N PHE A 620 -34.24 -0.36 7.25
CA PHE A 620 -35.54 -0.78 6.75
C PHE A 620 -36.34 0.40 6.17
N LEU A 621 -36.31 1.54 6.86
CA LEU A 621 -36.94 2.78 6.41
C LEU A 621 -36.36 3.25 5.07
N ASP A 622 -35.05 3.16 4.87
CA ASP A 622 -34.43 3.50 3.59
C ASP A 622 -34.87 2.57 2.45
N LEU A 623 -35.08 1.29 2.75
CA LEU A 623 -35.46 0.28 1.76
C LEU A 623 -36.96 0.26 1.40
N ILE A 624 -37.83 0.90 2.21
CA ILE A 624 -39.28 0.89 1.97
C ILE A 624 -39.82 2.16 1.29
N LYS A 625 -39.00 3.21 1.18
CA LYS A 625 -39.41 4.52 0.61
C LYS A 625 -39.99 4.38 -0.80
N PRO A 626 -41.20 4.90 -1.09
CA PRO A 626 -41.93 4.65 -2.35
C PRO A 626 -41.20 5.02 -3.64
N SER A 627 -40.41 6.10 -3.64
CA SER A 627 -39.73 6.61 -4.84
C SER A 627 -38.61 5.70 -5.37
N ALA A 628 -38.16 4.71 -4.60
CA ALA A 628 -37.05 3.82 -4.95
C ALA A 628 -37.14 2.40 -4.36
N SER A 629 -38.24 2.04 -3.68
CA SER A 629 -38.38 0.91 -2.75
C SER A 629 -37.80 -0.42 -3.27
N PRO A 630 -36.58 -0.80 -2.83
CA PRO A 630 -36.00 -2.10 -3.20
C PRO A 630 -36.81 -3.28 -2.66
N LEU A 631 -37.54 -3.10 -1.55
CA LEU A 631 -38.40 -4.13 -0.97
C LEU A 631 -39.61 -4.47 -1.85
N ASN A 632 -40.10 -3.52 -2.66
CA ASN A 632 -41.23 -3.74 -3.55
C ASN A 632 -40.82 -3.98 -5.02
N SER A 633 -39.57 -4.36 -5.29
CA SER A 633 -39.10 -4.59 -6.67
C SER A 633 -39.88 -5.68 -7.42
N THR A 634 -40.46 -6.65 -6.70
CA THR A 634 -41.31 -7.73 -7.23
C THR A 634 -42.81 -7.43 -7.17
N ASN A 635 -43.21 -6.24 -6.68
CA ASN A 635 -44.60 -5.87 -6.40
C ASN A 635 -45.32 -6.76 -5.36
N GLU A 636 -44.58 -7.46 -4.49
CA GLU A 636 -45.12 -8.36 -3.48
C GLU A 636 -45.18 -7.75 -2.06
N LEU A 637 -44.78 -6.49 -1.87
CA LEU A 637 -44.69 -5.87 -0.53
C LEU A 637 -46.04 -5.87 0.21
N SER A 638 -47.13 -5.71 -0.51
CA SER A 638 -48.48 -5.68 0.05
C SER A 638 -48.88 -6.99 0.73
N SER A 639 -48.39 -8.13 0.24
CA SER A 639 -48.63 -9.44 0.85
C SER A 639 -47.94 -9.60 2.22
N HIS A 640 -46.92 -8.79 2.50
CA HIS A 640 -46.16 -8.81 3.75
C HIS A 640 -46.52 -7.65 4.69
N ALA A 641 -47.41 -6.75 4.28
CA ALA A 641 -47.74 -5.53 5.02
C ALA A 641 -48.16 -5.81 6.47
N ALA A 642 -49.07 -6.76 6.71
CA ALA A 642 -49.50 -7.14 8.06
C ALA A 642 -48.31 -7.56 8.93
N LYS A 643 -47.45 -8.43 8.41
CA LYS A 643 -46.26 -8.93 9.12
C LYS A 643 -45.24 -7.83 9.41
N ILE A 644 -45.06 -6.87 8.51
CA ILE A 644 -44.17 -5.72 8.71
C ILE A 644 -44.73 -4.84 9.84
N ILE A 645 -46.04 -4.57 9.84
CA ILE A 645 -46.63 -3.73 10.87
C ILE A 645 -46.52 -4.44 12.23
N ASP A 646 -46.89 -5.72 12.33
CA ASP A 646 -46.83 -6.50 13.58
C ASP A 646 -45.43 -6.79 14.07
N GLY A 647 -44.52 -7.16 13.17
CA GLY A 647 -43.19 -7.63 13.51
C GLY A 647 -42.15 -6.53 13.61
N ILE A 648 -42.35 -5.38 12.95
CA ILE A 648 -41.33 -4.32 12.84
C ILE A 648 -41.84 -2.99 13.40
N VAL A 649 -43.00 -2.52 12.94
CA VAL A 649 -43.55 -1.22 13.36
C VAL A 649 -43.98 -1.25 14.82
N MET A 650 -44.87 -2.17 15.18
CA MET A 650 -45.49 -2.20 16.51
C MET A 650 -44.49 -2.43 17.65
N PRO A 651 -43.54 -3.38 17.58
CA PRO A 651 -42.53 -3.57 18.62
C PRO A 651 -41.69 -2.31 18.87
N SER A 652 -41.56 -1.45 17.86
CA SER A 652 -40.76 -0.23 17.87
C SER A 652 -41.57 1.00 18.26
N ALA A 653 -42.88 1.01 17.98
CA ALA A 653 -43.79 2.14 18.21
C ALA A 653 -44.45 2.13 19.60
N ILE A 654 -44.56 0.97 20.26
CA ILE A 654 -45.16 0.88 21.60
C ILE A 654 -44.36 1.72 22.61
N TRP A 655 -45.08 2.52 23.39
CA TRP A 655 -44.47 3.38 24.39
C TRP A 655 -43.80 2.58 25.50
N LYS A 656 -42.56 2.99 25.82
CA LYS A 656 -41.77 2.53 26.95
C LYS A 656 -40.98 3.73 27.50
N PRO A 657 -40.74 3.78 28.82
CA PRO A 657 -40.02 4.89 29.45
C PRO A 657 -38.57 4.95 28.96
N GLY A 658 -38.10 6.15 28.61
CA GLY A 658 -36.72 6.42 28.22
C GLY A 658 -36.60 7.25 26.93
N ARG A 659 -35.85 8.34 27.00
CA ARG A 659 -35.71 9.32 25.89
C ARG A 659 -35.21 8.69 24.59
N LYS A 660 -34.25 7.77 24.66
CA LYS A 660 -33.74 7.03 23.48
C LYS A 660 -34.84 6.25 22.77
N LEU A 661 -35.81 5.67 23.49
CA LEU A 661 -36.87 4.86 22.91
C LEU A 661 -37.87 5.69 22.09
N GLY A 662 -37.98 7.01 22.34
CA GLY A 662 -38.75 7.93 21.50
C GLY A 662 -38.27 7.94 20.05
N LEU A 663 -36.96 7.83 19.82
CA LEU A 663 -36.42 7.73 18.47
C LEU A 663 -36.85 6.45 17.73
N LEU A 664 -36.90 5.31 18.43
CA LEU A 664 -37.37 4.05 17.82
C LEU A 664 -38.84 4.17 17.40
N ARG A 665 -39.65 4.87 18.20
CA ARG A 665 -41.05 5.14 17.87
C ARG A 665 -41.18 6.04 16.65
N GLY A 666 -40.40 7.11 16.57
CA GLY A 666 -40.32 7.96 15.38
C GLY A 666 -39.94 7.20 14.11
N LEU A 667 -38.97 6.29 14.20
CA LEU A 667 -38.59 5.43 13.07
C LEU A 667 -39.71 4.45 12.70
N GLY A 668 -40.34 3.80 13.69
CA GLY A 668 -41.51 2.92 13.46
C GLY A 668 -42.65 3.66 12.77
N MET A 669 -42.99 4.86 13.22
CA MET A 669 -44.00 5.72 12.58
C MET A 669 -43.59 6.14 11.17
N SER A 670 -42.32 6.42 10.92
CA SER A 670 -41.83 6.76 9.58
C SER A 670 -41.96 5.58 8.60
N ILE A 671 -41.76 4.35 9.08
CA ILE A 671 -41.99 3.12 8.30
C ILE A 671 -43.48 2.98 7.99
N LEU A 672 -44.36 3.21 8.99
CA LEU A 672 -45.81 3.19 8.80
C LEU A 672 -46.28 4.23 7.78
N VAL A 673 -45.77 5.46 7.85
CA VAL A 673 -46.05 6.51 6.85
C VAL A 673 -45.62 6.08 5.46
N SER A 674 -44.46 5.44 5.32
CA SER A 674 -43.95 4.97 4.02
C SER A 674 -44.81 3.83 3.46
N LEU A 675 -45.34 2.96 4.33
CA LEU A 675 -46.29 1.91 3.95
C LEU A 675 -47.63 2.48 3.47
N LEU A 676 -48.13 3.52 4.13
CA LEU A 676 -49.42 4.16 3.84
C LEU A 676 -49.34 5.25 2.77
N ASP A 677 -48.16 5.51 2.20
CA ASP A 677 -47.96 6.64 1.30
C ASP A 677 -48.85 6.52 0.05
N PRO A 678 -49.71 7.51 -0.23
CA PRO A 678 -50.66 7.45 -1.35
C PRO A 678 -49.98 7.48 -2.72
N THR A 679 -48.69 7.80 -2.81
CA THR A 679 -47.89 7.73 -4.05
C THR A 679 -47.41 6.32 -4.37
N ALA A 680 -47.48 5.39 -3.41
CA ALA A 680 -46.97 4.02 -3.56
C ALA A 680 -47.87 3.10 -4.41
N THR A 681 -49.12 3.48 -4.67
CA THR A 681 -50.06 2.68 -5.47
C THR A 681 -50.95 3.54 -6.37
N THR A 682 -51.31 2.99 -7.52
CA THR A 682 -52.35 3.53 -8.41
C THR A 682 -53.75 2.97 -8.09
N GLN A 683 -53.83 1.84 -7.38
CA GLN A 683 -55.08 1.13 -7.03
C GLN A 683 -55.64 1.61 -5.68
N LYS A 684 -56.00 2.90 -5.62
CA LYS A 684 -56.43 3.58 -4.37
C LYS A 684 -57.75 3.05 -3.78
N ASN A 685 -58.50 2.23 -4.52
CA ASN A 685 -59.76 1.65 -4.07
C ASN A 685 -59.56 0.33 -3.28
N GLU A 686 -58.41 -0.33 -3.44
CA GLU A 686 -58.12 -1.64 -2.83
C GLU A 686 -56.93 -1.59 -1.86
N PHE A 687 -56.07 -0.57 -1.98
CA PHE A 687 -54.83 -0.43 -1.21
C PHE A 687 -54.66 1.00 -0.67
N LEU A 688 -54.16 1.10 0.56
CA LEU A 688 -53.62 2.32 1.16
C LEU A 688 -52.10 2.26 1.06
N GLY A 689 -51.55 2.90 0.02
CA GLY A 689 -50.14 2.75 -0.32
C GLY A 689 -49.83 1.27 -0.63
N TYR A 690 -48.94 0.66 0.16
CA TYR A 690 -48.63 -0.77 0.08
C TYR A 690 -49.56 -1.66 0.92
N VAL A 691 -50.45 -1.10 1.74
CA VAL A 691 -51.26 -1.90 2.69
C VAL A 691 -52.61 -2.27 2.06
N PRO A 692 -52.96 -3.57 1.92
CA PRO A 692 -54.27 -3.98 1.44
C PRO A 692 -55.39 -3.50 2.37
N ARG A 693 -56.54 -3.12 1.82
CA ARG A 693 -57.72 -2.69 2.59
C ARG A 693 -58.07 -3.66 3.72
N ALA A 694 -58.10 -4.96 3.45
CA ALA A 694 -58.43 -5.97 4.46
C ALA A 694 -57.48 -5.96 5.67
N VAL A 695 -56.20 -5.65 5.45
CA VAL A 695 -55.23 -5.48 6.54
C VAL A 695 -55.57 -4.21 7.31
N VAL A 696 -55.85 -3.10 6.62
CA VAL A 696 -56.25 -1.83 7.26
C VAL A 696 -57.52 -1.97 8.07
N ASP A 697 -58.54 -2.70 7.58
CA ASP A 697 -59.76 -3.03 8.33
C ASP A 697 -59.42 -3.73 9.65
N SER A 698 -58.43 -4.64 9.66
CA SER A 698 -57.91 -5.25 10.89
C SER A 698 -57.11 -4.28 11.76
N LEU A 699 -56.41 -3.28 11.18
CA LEU A 699 -55.65 -2.30 11.95
C LEU A 699 -56.56 -1.34 12.73
N VAL A 700 -57.71 -0.99 12.14
CA VAL A 700 -58.70 -0.09 12.73
C VAL A 700 -59.77 -0.83 13.53
N ALA A 701 -59.79 -2.17 13.54
CA ALA A 701 -60.69 -2.93 14.39
C ALA A 701 -60.49 -2.58 15.88
N THR A 702 -61.59 -2.37 16.60
CA THR A 702 -61.56 -2.03 18.03
C THR A 702 -61.34 -3.22 18.94
N GLU A 703 -61.76 -4.41 18.53
CA GLU A 703 -61.49 -5.64 19.27
C GLU A 703 -60.10 -6.18 18.91
N GLY A 704 -59.17 -6.15 19.87
CA GLY A 704 -57.81 -6.68 19.70
C GLY A 704 -56.84 -5.78 18.90
N GLY A 705 -57.30 -4.70 18.27
CA GLY A 705 -56.45 -3.78 17.51
C GLY A 705 -55.65 -2.82 18.39
N GLN A 706 -54.32 -2.81 18.25
CA GLN A 706 -53.42 -1.93 19.00
C GLN A 706 -52.83 -0.78 18.16
N TYR A 707 -53.02 -0.78 16.85
CA TYR A 707 -52.33 0.14 15.95
C TYR A 707 -52.78 1.59 16.09
N LEU A 708 -54.10 1.82 16.17
CA LEU A 708 -54.65 3.16 16.30
C LEU A 708 -54.29 3.81 17.66
N PRO A 709 -54.45 3.13 18.81
CA PRO A 709 -53.96 3.65 20.10
C PRO A 709 -52.46 3.94 20.11
N VAL A 710 -51.64 3.08 19.50
CA VAL A 710 -50.17 3.29 19.44
C VAL A 710 -49.81 4.50 18.57
N THR A 711 -50.47 4.66 17.42
CA THR A 711 -50.24 5.82 16.54
C THR A 711 -50.66 7.12 17.23
N VAL A 712 -51.80 7.11 17.94
CA VAL A 712 -52.28 8.25 18.72
C VAL A 712 -51.34 8.57 19.89
N ALA A 713 -50.82 7.57 20.59
CA ALA A 713 -49.84 7.78 21.65
C ALA A 713 -48.56 8.49 21.14
N CYS A 714 -48.14 8.23 19.89
CA CYS A 714 -47.01 8.91 19.27
C CYS A 714 -47.25 10.40 18.99
N LEU A 715 -48.50 10.89 19.05
CA LEU A 715 -48.78 12.33 19.01
C LEU A 715 -48.24 13.06 20.24
N ASP A 716 -48.00 12.38 21.37
CA ASP A 716 -47.55 12.98 22.64
C ASP A 716 -46.04 12.84 22.90
N GLU A 717 -45.26 12.52 21.87
CA GLU A 717 -43.81 12.41 21.98
C GLU A 717 -43.12 13.76 22.17
N GLU A 718 -41.98 13.76 22.88
CA GLU A 718 -41.18 14.96 23.13
C GLU A 718 -40.64 15.59 21.83
N GLU A 719 -40.23 14.73 20.88
CA GLU A 719 -39.58 15.14 19.63
C GLU A 719 -40.61 15.59 18.58
N VAL A 720 -40.47 16.83 18.10
CA VAL A 720 -41.40 17.48 17.14
C VAL A 720 -41.59 16.64 15.87
N GLU A 721 -40.51 16.10 15.30
CA GLU A 721 -40.57 15.29 14.07
C GLU A 721 -41.40 14.01 14.23
N THR A 722 -41.37 13.40 15.42
CA THR A 722 -42.16 12.19 15.70
C THR A 722 -43.65 12.52 15.74
N ARG A 723 -44.02 13.64 16.39
CA ARG A 723 -45.41 14.12 16.40
C ARG A 723 -45.91 14.45 14.99
N LEU A 724 -45.12 15.16 14.20
CA LEU A 724 -45.44 15.44 12.79
C LEU A 724 -45.65 14.16 11.98
N THR A 725 -44.78 13.17 12.17
CA THR A 725 -44.86 11.88 11.48
C THR A 725 -46.10 11.09 11.90
N ALA A 726 -46.46 11.11 13.19
CA ALA A 726 -47.68 10.48 13.70
C ALA A 726 -48.95 11.14 13.13
N VAL A 727 -49.01 12.48 13.07
CA VAL A 727 -50.12 13.19 12.41
C VAL A 727 -50.20 12.82 10.92
N LYS A 728 -49.06 12.73 10.23
CA LYS A 728 -49.01 12.33 8.83
C LYS A 728 -49.49 10.89 8.62
N ALA A 729 -49.13 9.96 9.52
CA ALA A 729 -49.61 8.58 9.49
C ALA A 729 -51.14 8.51 9.60
N LEU A 730 -51.71 9.25 10.57
CA LEU A 730 -53.17 9.36 10.73
C LEU A 730 -53.83 9.95 9.49
N LYS A 731 -53.25 11.01 8.92
CA LYS A 731 -53.76 11.63 7.70
C LYS A 731 -53.80 10.64 6.54
N PHE A 732 -52.71 9.90 6.30
CA PHE A 732 -52.66 8.89 5.23
C PHE A 732 -53.65 7.74 5.47
N LEU A 733 -53.80 7.31 6.72
CA LEU A 733 -54.79 6.30 7.10
C LEU A 733 -56.23 6.78 6.83
N LEU A 734 -56.56 8.02 7.21
CA LEU A 734 -57.89 8.61 7.07
C LEU A 734 -58.23 8.89 5.60
N ASP A 735 -57.39 9.67 4.91
CA ASP A 735 -57.60 10.03 3.50
C ASP A 735 -57.58 8.78 2.60
N GLY A 736 -56.62 7.88 2.82
CA GLY A 736 -56.54 6.63 2.08
C GLY A 736 -57.69 5.68 2.39
N GLY A 737 -58.08 5.59 3.67
CA GLY A 737 -59.15 4.71 4.13
C GLY A 737 -60.51 5.11 3.59
N ALA A 738 -60.80 6.42 3.55
CA ALA A 738 -62.02 6.93 2.92
C ALA A 738 -62.08 6.56 1.43
N ASN A 739 -60.97 6.69 0.70
CA ASN A 739 -60.91 6.34 -0.72
C ASN A 739 -61.06 4.83 -0.99
N ALA A 740 -60.45 3.99 -0.15
CA ALA A 740 -60.52 2.52 -0.26
C ALA A 740 -61.80 1.91 0.34
N GLY A 741 -62.63 2.73 1.00
CA GLY A 741 -63.84 2.27 1.67
C GLY A 741 -63.60 1.44 2.93
N VAL A 742 -62.53 1.71 3.67
CA VAL A 742 -62.22 1.06 4.97
C VAL A 742 -63.42 1.17 5.93
N SER A 743 -63.68 0.10 6.67
CA SER A 743 -64.82 -0.01 7.59
C SER A 743 -64.54 0.68 8.92
N PHE A 744 -64.44 2.01 8.90
CA PHE A 744 -64.38 2.80 10.13
C PHE A 744 -65.66 2.70 10.95
N ILE A 745 -65.51 2.75 12.27
CA ILE A 745 -66.61 2.86 13.24
C ILE A 745 -66.45 4.09 14.13
N ALA A 746 -67.53 4.49 14.80
CA ALA A 746 -67.55 5.67 15.66
C ALA A 746 -66.39 5.71 16.68
N GLN A 747 -66.06 4.57 17.29
CA GLN A 747 -64.98 4.47 18.27
C GLN A 747 -63.59 4.80 17.69
N ASN A 748 -63.35 4.59 16.40
CA ASN A 748 -62.09 5.00 15.76
C ASN A 748 -61.94 6.52 15.81
N PHE A 749 -62.99 7.25 15.41
CA PHE A 749 -62.99 8.71 15.44
C PHE A 749 -62.86 9.23 16.87
N LYS A 750 -63.60 8.63 17.82
CA LYS A 750 -63.52 8.95 19.27
C LYS A 750 -62.12 8.73 19.86
N THR A 751 -61.32 7.85 19.26
CA THR A 751 -59.92 7.61 19.66
C THR A 751 -58.97 8.66 19.06
N ILE A 752 -59.25 9.16 17.85
CA ILE A 752 -58.33 10.04 17.10
C ILE A 752 -58.52 11.51 17.44
N TYR A 753 -59.77 12.00 17.42
CA TYR A 753 -60.03 13.44 17.48
C TYR A 753 -59.52 14.11 18.77
N PRO A 754 -59.64 13.51 19.98
CA PRO A 754 -59.25 14.20 21.20
C PRO A 754 -57.76 14.56 21.20
N ASP A 755 -56.91 13.63 20.76
CA ASP A 755 -55.47 13.81 20.74
C ASP A 755 -55.01 14.71 19.59
N LEU A 756 -55.71 14.74 18.44
CA LEU A 756 -55.46 15.77 17.42
C LEU A 756 -55.79 17.18 17.92
N ILE A 757 -56.87 17.36 18.67
CA ILE A 757 -57.22 18.66 19.25
C ILE A 757 -56.17 19.10 20.28
N LYS A 758 -55.70 18.20 21.14
CA LYS A 758 -54.61 18.50 22.09
C LYS A 758 -53.33 18.97 21.39
N ARG A 759 -53.14 18.68 20.09
CA ARG A 759 -51.99 19.15 19.30
C ARG A 759 -52.17 20.52 18.66
N LEU A 760 -53.35 21.12 18.75
CA LEU A 760 -53.54 22.54 18.42
C LEU A 760 -52.94 23.47 19.49
N ASP A 761 -52.75 22.96 20.71
CA ASP A 761 -52.03 23.60 21.83
C ASP A 761 -50.53 23.24 21.88
N ASP A 762 -49.98 22.61 20.83
CA ASP A 762 -48.57 22.21 20.81
C ASP A 762 -47.63 23.42 20.84
N ALA A 763 -46.44 23.27 21.43
CA ALA A 763 -45.43 24.33 21.45
C ALA A 763 -44.86 24.65 20.05
N SER A 764 -45.00 23.73 19.09
CA SER A 764 -44.48 23.87 17.73
C SER A 764 -45.60 24.19 16.73
N ASP A 765 -45.52 25.36 16.08
CA ASP A 765 -46.52 25.77 15.08
C ASP A 765 -46.67 24.79 13.90
N SER A 766 -45.58 24.12 13.49
CA SER A 766 -45.66 23.11 12.43
C SER A 766 -46.52 21.91 12.84
N VAL A 767 -46.48 21.50 14.12
CA VAL A 767 -47.34 20.42 14.65
C VAL A 767 -48.79 20.88 14.71
N ARG A 768 -49.05 22.13 15.13
CA ARG A 768 -50.39 22.71 15.18
C ARG A 768 -51.05 22.77 13.79
N ILE A 769 -50.28 23.20 12.79
CA ILE A 769 -50.70 23.23 11.38
C ILE A 769 -50.94 21.80 10.87
N ALA A 770 -50.03 20.88 11.12
CA ALA A 770 -50.20 19.48 10.72
C ALA A 770 -51.45 18.86 11.36
N ALA A 771 -51.66 19.08 12.67
CA ALA A 771 -52.81 18.57 13.42
C ALA A 771 -54.12 19.12 12.87
N SER A 772 -54.16 20.40 12.52
CA SER A 772 -55.29 21.01 11.81
C SER A 772 -55.57 20.30 10.48
N GLY A 773 -54.53 20.00 9.70
CA GLY A 773 -54.65 19.19 8.49
C GLY A 773 -55.15 17.77 8.74
N GLY A 774 -54.72 17.13 9.83
CA GLY A 774 -55.22 15.82 10.27
C GLY A 774 -56.71 15.86 10.65
N ILE A 775 -57.17 16.95 11.28
CA ILE A 775 -58.58 17.17 11.62
C ILE A 775 -59.43 17.36 10.34
N VAL A 776 -58.92 18.04 9.31
CA VAL A 776 -59.60 18.12 8.01
C VAL A 776 -59.82 16.73 7.42
N SER A 777 -58.77 15.89 7.40
CA SER A 777 -58.84 14.51 6.93
C SER A 777 -59.82 13.66 7.74
N LEU A 778 -59.82 13.84 9.07
CA LEU A 778 -60.78 13.19 9.97
C LEU A 778 -62.22 13.58 9.63
N ALA A 779 -62.52 14.87 9.50
CA ALA A 779 -63.86 15.36 9.19
C ALA A 779 -64.36 14.86 7.82
N ASN A 780 -63.50 14.87 6.81
CA ASN A 780 -63.82 14.32 5.49
C ASN A 780 -64.10 12.81 5.55
N THR A 781 -63.36 12.07 6.38
CA THR A 781 -63.55 10.63 6.58
C THR A 781 -64.86 10.34 7.32
N ILE A 782 -65.22 11.12 8.34
CA ILE A 782 -66.51 11.03 9.03
C ILE A 782 -67.66 11.30 8.04
N GLN A 783 -67.52 12.32 7.19
CA GLN A 783 -68.50 12.63 6.17
C GLN A 783 -68.68 11.46 5.17
N PHE A 784 -67.57 10.85 4.73
CA PHE A 784 -67.63 9.66 3.89
C PHE A 784 -68.28 8.47 4.63
N TRP A 785 -67.93 8.24 5.89
CA TRP A 785 -68.54 7.20 6.72
C TRP A 785 -70.07 7.37 6.84
N TYR A 786 -70.56 8.62 6.94
CA TYR A 786 -71.99 8.92 6.96
C TYR A 786 -72.70 8.56 5.65
N THR A 787 -72.03 8.67 4.49
CA THR A 787 -72.64 8.28 3.21
C THR A 787 -72.75 6.76 3.06
N GLN A 788 -71.87 5.99 3.71
CA GLN A 788 -71.94 4.52 3.75
C GLN A 788 -73.07 4.01 4.65
N HIS A 789 -73.55 4.82 5.60
CA HIS A 789 -74.60 4.45 6.55
C HIS A 789 -75.74 5.48 6.49
N PRO A 790 -76.71 5.40 5.57
CA PRO A 790 -77.79 6.39 5.46
C PRO A 790 -78.61 6.48 6.77
N ALA A 791 -79.06 7.69 7.11
CA ALA A 791 -79.75 7.96 8.37
C ALA A 791 -81.13 7.27 8.42
N GLU A 792 -81.46 6.67 9.57
CA GLU A 792 -82.83 6.25 9.85
C GLU A 792 -83.71 7.47 10.23
N GLN A 793 -85.01 7.36 9.96
CA GLN A 793 -85.98 8.45 10.12
C GLN A 793 -86.18 8.90 11.58
N ASP A 794 -85.72 8.12 12.56
CA ASP A 794 -86.07 8.28 13.98
C ASP A 794 -85.02 9.02 14.82
N GLY A 795 -84.00 9.63 14.20
CA GLY A 795 -83.04 10.49 14.90
C GLY A 795 -82.09 9.76 15.86
N GLN A 796 -82.02 8.43 15.81
CA GLN A 796 -81.05 7.62 16.55
C GLN A 796 -79.65 7.73 15.90
N ASN A 797 -78.62 7.68 16.74
CA ASN A 797 -77.20 7.75 16.38
C ASN A 797 -76.60 6.39 15.97
N GLY A 798 -77.41 5.34 15.87
CA GLY A 798 -76.97 3.97 15.56
C GLY A 798 -78.15 3.07 15.22
N MET A 799 -77.86 1.79 14.95
CA MET A 799 -78.83 0.76 14.62
C MET A 799 -78.51 -0.57 15.32
N LEU A 800 -79.54 -1.39 15.56
CA LEU A 800 -79.36 -2.76 16.06
C LEU A 800 -79.15 -3.72 14.88
N VAL A 801 -77.96 -4.32 14.79
CA VAL A 801 -77.64 -5.38 13.82
C VAL A 801 -77.40 -6.66 14.59
N ASP A 802 -78.21 -7.69 14.33
CA ASP A 802 -78.13 -9.01 15.00
C ASP A 802 -78.11 -8.93 16.55
N GLY A 803 -78.81 -7.95 17.13
CA GLY A 803 -78.90 -7.74 18.58
C GLY A 803 -77.74 -6.94 19.19
N VAL A 804 -76.79 -6.48 18.36
CA VAL A 804 -75.68 -5.60 18.77
C VAL A 804 -75.97 -4.18 18.31
N TYR A 805 -75.85 -3.22 19.21
CA TYR A 805 -76.00 -1.80 18.89
C TYR A 805 -74.73 -1.28 18.20
N ILE A 806 -74.87 -0.79 16.98
CA ILE A 806 -73.77 -0.26 16.16
C ILE A 806 -74.03 1.23 15.94
N GLU A 807 -73.14 2.08 16.44
CA GLU A 807 -73.17 3.52 16.16
C GLU A 807 -72.92 3.78 14.67
N THR A 808 -73.78 4.57 14.05
CA THR A 808 -73.68 5.00 12.62
C THR A 808 -73.52 6.51 12.48
N ARG A 809 -73.61 7.26 13.59
CA ARG A 809 -73.37 8.70 13.68
C ARG A 809 -72.61 9.03 14.97
N LEU A 810 -71.85 10.12 14.96
CA LEU A 810 -71.25 10.66 16.18
C LEU A 810 -72.28 11.51 16.93
N ASP A 811 -72.35 11.34 18.25
CA ASP A 811 -73.17 12.17 19.13
C ASP A 811 -72.82 13.66 19.04
N SER A 812 -73.83 14.51 19.27
CA SER A 812 -73.66 15.97 19.28
C SER A 812 -72.59 16.43 20.25
N VAL A 813 -72.36 15.71 21.35
CA VAL A 813 -71.31 16.00 22.34
C VAL A 813 -69.92 16.01 21.70
N HIS A 814 -69.61 15.04 20.83
CA HIS A 814 -68.30 14.97 20.16
C HIS A 814 -68.11 16.13 19.16
N TRP A 815 -69.17 16.53 18.46
CA TRP A 815 -69.14 17.71 17.60
C TRP A 815 -68.95 19.00 18.38
N VAL A 816 -69.64 19.14 19.52
CA VAL A 816 -69.46 20.26 20.44
C VAL A 816 -68.00 20.35 20.91
N GLU A 817 -67.39 19.23 21.31
CA GLU A 817 -65.99 19.19 21.73
C GLU A 817 -65.02 19.55 20.61
N MET A 818 -65.21 18.99 19.40
CA MET A 818 -64.37 19.31 18.24
C MET A 818 -64.44 20.79 17.89
N ILE A 819 -65.65 21.35 17.76
CA ILE A 819 -65.84 22.76 17.42
C ILE A 819 -65.26 23.66 18.50
N LYS A 820 -65.54 23.39 19.78
CA LYS A 820 -64.98 24.17 20.91
C LYS A 820 -63.45 24.12 20.95
N GLY A 821 -62.87 22.96 20.70
CA GLY A 821 -61.41 22.77 20.72
C GLY A 821 -60.69 23.45 19.55
N ILE A 822 -61.30 23.50 18.36
CA ILE A 822 -60.67 24.11 17.18
C ILE A 822 -60.88 25.62 17.15
N VAL A 823 -62.09 26.08 17.50
CA VAL A 823 -62.51 27.47 17.29
C VAL A 823 -61.59 28.47 17.99
N ILE A 824 -61.07 28.15 19.18
CA ILE A 824 -60.15 29.02 19.92
C ILE A 824 -58.87 29.35 19.14
N HIS A 825 -58.44 28.49 18.21
CA HIS A 825 -57.22 28.66 17.42
C HIS A 825 -57.44 29.40 16.09
N VAL A 826 -58.69 29.72 15.73
CA VAL A 826 -59.00 30.55 14.55
C VAL A 826 -58.54 32.01 14.74
N ASP A 827 -58.46 32.45 16.00
CA ASP A 827 -57.98 33.78 16.41
C ASP A 827 -56.49 33.76 16.82
N ASP A 828 -55.72 32.75 16.37
CA ASP A 828 -54.30 32.63 16.73
C ASP A 828 -53.46 33.81 16.21
N ALA A 829 -52.43 34.17 16.97
CA ALA A 829 -51.50 35.23 16.62
C ALA A 829 -50.65 34.88 15.38
N ASN A 830 -50.33 33.60 15.18
CA ASN A 830 -49.69 33.13 13.97
C ASN A 830 -50.74 32.95 12.87
N SER A 831 -50.58 33.70 11.76
CA SER A 831 -51.53 33.67 10.65
C SER A 831 -51.66 32.31 9.98
N GLU A 832 -50.58 31.53 9.88
CA GLU A 832 -50.60 30.22 9.24
C GLU A 832 -51.35 29.19 10.09
N VAL A 833 -51.15 29.23 11.42
CA VAL A 833 -51.90 28.37 12.36
C VAL A 833 -53.38 28.74 12.34
N ALA A 834 -53.70 30.04 12.38
CA ALA A 834 -55.08 30.49 12.33
C ALA A 834 -55.78 30.11 11.01
N GLU A 835 -55.08 30.16 9.87
CA GLU A 835 -55.59 29.71 8.58
C GLU A 835 -55.83 28.20 8.56
N ALA A 836 -54.87 27.41 9.05
CA ALA A 836 -55.01 25.96 9.15
C ALA A 836 -56.18 25.55 10.08
N ALA A 837 -56.29 26.20 11.25
CA ALA A 837 -57.39 25.99 12.19
C ALA A 837 -58.75 26.41 11.60
N SER A 838 -58.79 27.50 10.81
CA SER A 838 -59.99 27.90 10.09
C SER A 838 -60.43 26.83 9.09
N ALA A 839 -59.49 26.26 8.33
CA ALA A 839 -59.79 25.18 7.40
C ALA A 839 -60.28 23.91 8.12
N ALA A 840 -59.67 23.55 9.25
CA ALA A 840 -60.10 22.45 10.10
C ALA A 840 -61.53 22.67 10.65
N LEU A 841 -61.83 23.88 11.12
CA LEU A 841 -63.16 24.23 11.63
C LEU A 841 -64.22 24.17 10.52
N VAL A 842 -63.91 24.70 9.32
CA VAL A 842 -64.79 24.60 8.16
C VAL A 842 -65.08 23.14 7.80
N ALA A 843 -64.03 22.29 7.78
CA ALA A 843 -64.16 20.87 7.47
C ALA A 843 -65.03 20.14 8.51
N VAL A 844 -64.83 20.39 9.81
CA VAL A 844 -65.63 19.79 10.90
C VAL A 844 -67.09 20.24 10.82
N CYS A 845 -67.36 21.53 10.63
CA CYS A 845 -68.73 22.04 10.52
C CYS A 845 -69.46 21.49 9.28
N ARG A 846 -68.77 21.33 8.15
CA ARG A 846 -69.33 20.72 6.93
C ARG A 846 -69.35 19.19 6.96
N GLY A 847 -68.55 18.57 7.82
CA GLY A 847 -68.31 17.11 7.89
C GLY A 847 -69.40 16.31 8.62
N GLY A 848 -70.59 16.90 8.81
CA GLY A 848 -71.74 16.22 9.40
C GLY A 848 -72.14 16.70 10.79
N ALA A 849 -71.55 17.80 11.29
CA ALA A 849 -71.97 18.44 12.54
C ALA A 849 -73.44 18.93 12.44
N PRO A 850 -74.29 18.71 13.48
CA PRO A 850 -75.65 19.23 13.49
C PRO A 850 -75.66 20.76 13.38
N ARG A 851 -76.50 21.31 12.48
CA ARG A 851 -76.55 22.75 12.22
C ARG A 851 -76.76 23.59 13.48
N GLU A 852 -77.62 23.13 14.38
CA GLU A 852 -77.91 23.79 15.66
C GLU A 852 -76.66 23.89 16.53
N VAL A 853 -75.87 22.82 16.60
CA VAL A 853 -74.59 22.78 17.32
C VAL A 853 -73.59 23.75 16.68
N VAL A 854 -73.50 23.78 15.35
CA VAL A 854 -72.60 24.70 14.64
C VAL A 854 -72.96 26.16 14.93
N VAL A 855 -74.23 26.54 14.78
CA VAL A 855 -74.71 27.91 15.05
C VAL A 855 -74.44 28.30 16.49
N GLU A 856 -74.85 27.45 17.45
CA GLU A 856 -74.70 27.74 18.88
C GLU A 856 -73.22 27.94 19.26
N GLN A 857 -72.34 27.02 18.86
CA GLN A 857 -70.94 27.09 19.26
C GLN A 857 -70.17 28.23 18.57
N LEU A 858 -70.47 28.54 17.31
CA LEU A 858 -69.86 29.69 16.62
C LEU A 858 -70.36 31.04 17.20
N ASP A 859 -71.64 31.15 17.56
CA ASP A 859 -72.19 32.35 18.21
C ASP A 859 -71.59 32.57 19.62
N LEU A 860 -71.37 31.49 20.36
CA LEU A 860 -70.69 31.53 21.65
C LEU A 860 -69.24 31.98 21.51
N ALA A 861 -68.54 31.50 20.47
CA ALA A 861 -67.16 31.87 20.17
C ALA A 861 -67.04 33.33 19.70
N ARG A 862 -67.97 33.82 18.85
CA ARG A 862 -67.97 35.18 18.30
C ARG A 862 -67.92 36.27 19.35
N LYS A 863 -68.50 36.02 20.53
CA LYS A 863 -68.50 36.95 21.68
C LYS A 863 -67.12 37.07 22.36
N ARG A 864 -66.16 36.21 22.04
CA ARG A 864 -64.86 36.09 22.73
C ARG A 864 -63.64 36.38 21.84
N PHE A 865 -63.82 36.60 20.54
CA PHE A 865 -62.74 36.79 19.57
C PHE A 865 -62.24 38.23 19.50
N ARG A 866 -60.94 38.39 19.26
CA ARG A 866 -60.29 39.69 19.01
C ARG A 866 -60.43 40.10 17.55
N ASN A 867 -60.30 39.15 16.61
CA ASN A 867 -60.50 39.39 15.18
C ASN A 867 -61.73 38.64 14.64
N VAL A 868 -62.88 39.33 14.63
CA VAL A 868 -64.16 38.76 14.19
C VAL A 868 -64.18 38.45 12.68
N GLY A 869 -63.34 39.12 11.87
CA GLY A 869 -63.36 38.97 10.41
C GLY A 869 -63.00 37.58 9.90
N ARG A 870 -62.10 36.86 10.58
CA ARG A 870 -61.77 35.46 10.24
C ARG A 870 -62.89 34.50 10.61
N LEU A 871 -63.48 34.66 11.79
CA LEU A 871 -64.61 33.84 12.23
C LEU A 871 -65.84 34.08 11.33
N ASP A 872 -66.11 35.32 10.95
CA ASP A 872 -67.20 35.65 10.02
C ASP A 872 -66.97 35.02 8.63
N SER A 873 -65.71 34.90 8.20
CA SER A 873 -65.36 34.18 6.96
C SER A 873 -65.62 32.68 7.08
N VAL A 874 -65.33 32.07 8.24
CA VAL A 874 -65.67 30.67 8.53
C VAL A 874 -67.19 30.47 8.56
N VAL A 875 -67.93 31.34 9.26
CA VAL A 875 -69.40 31.32 9.34
C VAL A 875 -70.01 31.38 7.95
N SER A 876 -69.56 32.32 7.10
CA SER A 876 -69.99 32.45 5.71
C SER A 876 -69.69 31.20 4.86
N ALA A 877 -68.64 30.46 5.20
CA ALA A 877 -68.32 29.22 4.53
C ALA A 877 -69.19 28.04 4.98
N VAL A 878 -69.79 28.04 6.18
CA VAL A 878 -70.42 26.83 6.75
C VAL A 878 -71.93 26.94 7.01
N LEU A 879 -72.50 28.14 7.09
CA LEU A 879 -73.92 28.42 7.39
C LEU A 879 -74.58 29.22 6.28
#